data_AF-W7G735-F1
#
_entry.id   AF-W7G735-F1
#
_cell.length_a   1.000
_cell.length_b   1.000
_cell.length_c   1.000
_cell.angle_alpha   90.00
_cell.angle_beta   90.00
_cell.angle_gamma   90.00
#
_symmetry.space_group_name_H-M   'P 1'
#
loop_
_entity.id
_entity.type
_entity.pdbx_description
1 polymer ?
#
loop_
_entity_poly.entity_id
_entity_poly.type
_entity_poly.pdbx_seq_one_letter_code
_entity_poly.pdbx_strand_id
1 'polypeptide(L)'
;MGFLKIGTPLSWDDVQDVKSLIRLYGILQFVHVYKLNKDRYDENIMFGDEIEYIIIRNDESLKESSALLCASDLIDEMMNLESVIDCQYGSHWTPEYSSFTIEGTPSVPFKLDINSSCFVEDCMRIRRSKLNNVLSAVQGARAITLPCFPNVLLNNSVLMARRITGHESTKKIFDSKGKVEFIENAKIKEKVHNSNNNIHKIINNKNNESKIVNNAFDQNKISSIEMVSYEMDENKSTNFVNSDTVFAKNDEEGEDNTPRSCNDYNNVNDSSNTQDIFISSLKKTDSLFECEVFKPEQTNKYSKSALITDMTISPHARYVTLTQNIRKRRGTKIVSFNPIYKDINTEKMDHWKMSLDCNDKRLFKKVKKKLTLDEHLIWNKSMTNKKIIDRKNNNPRDEVLNTSNFTLAMTNKEENNNENSLMDRVLKNSLFANMDDEGDYIYVYNREFIQEYSEKCKNPIKNYVYLDAMFFGMSMCCQQLTMSFPTVDDAKYVYDQLAVIAPLFLALTACTPYLGGFLTETDTRWRVISNSVDCRTEEELSYICKPRYSGISLYISNELPLKRNYYFYNDVDVILDKNVYDKLKKENVDEYLARHIASLFVRDPIVVFEGSYSERDIATIQKKIMELSNDEDKIKGMVEGSSSNSLSSKVLLDNEDRNKNDSSIKEMNKSNDNNHNNNCHIEYNNKKDINMNKIYLSDNFEFIEDYEEKVLSSHQHFENFQSTNWNSVRFKPPPILDNHFKGPSSIGWRVEFRTPDIQITDFENSCVVTLVMLLSKFILKERLNLYIPMTLLEENLFRASKREALTKEKFYFRKDLSYDTLNNEFEEKSIYDIFFNETNGLFFLCYKYVDELFKEGLLNQSAKNKIDEYIEFVKQRCSGKICTGAMYLRNFILNHPAYEKNSYINSKINYDICKLIADIGKGLIIPQELLGVFVDPYKERIKSDIRQINESQYLKSLAYKYISGEDYTQYLLLNEVLKDDQDYCTCTRRTIYEESMDNTVEFAKKMYELSA
;
A
#
# COMPACT_ATOMS: atom_id res chain seq x y z
N MET A 1 0.99 5.89 -7.37
CA MET A 1 -0.31 6.02 -6.65
C MET A 1 -1.54 6.40 -7.51
N GLY A 2 -2.76 6.38 -6.92
CA GLY A 2 -4.02 6.84 -7.53
C GLY A 2 -4.44 8.25 -7.07
N PHE A 3 -5.09 9.02 -7.94
CA PHE A 3 -5.38 10.46 -7.79
C PHE A 3 -5.76 10.90 -6.36
N LEU A 4 -4.98 11.84 -5.82
CA LEU A 4 -5.31 12.67 -4.67
C LEU A 4 -6.00 13.95 -5.17
N LYS A 5 -7.26 13.82 -5.60
CA LYS A 5 -8.08 14.96 -6.02
C LYS A 5 -8.64 15.65 -4.79
N ILE A 6 -8.46 16.96 -4.70
CA ILE A 6 -9.13 17.81 -3.70
C ILE A 6 -10.61 17.88 -4.06
N GLY A 7 -11.47 17.61 -3.08
CA GLY A 7 -12.93 17.65 -3.21
C GLY A 7 -13.59 17.04 -1.97
N THR A 8 -14.88 17.31 -1.78
CA THR A 8 -15.65 16.78 -0.63
C THR A 8 -15.92 15.28 -0.82
N PRO A 9 -15.47 14.41 0.11
CA PRO A 9 -15.75 12.99 0.05
C PRO A 9 -17.04 12.64 0.83
N LEU A 10 -17.85 11.74 0.29
CA LEU A 10 -19.10 11.28 0.88
C LEU A 10 -18.89 10.48 2.17
N SER A 11 -19.82 10.60 3.10
CA SER A 11 -19.88 9.71 4.25
C SER A 11 -20.38 8.33 3.83
N TRP A 12 -20.08 7.29 4.60
CA TRP A 12 -20.53 5.92 4.32
C TRP A 12 -22.05 5.78 4.12
N ASP A 13 -22.83 6.63 4.79
CA ASP A 13 -24.28 6.58 4.75
C ASP A 13 -24.76 7.06 3.38
N ASP A 14 -24.26 8.21 2.90
CA ASP A 14 -24.52 8.75 1.55
C ASP A 14 -23.95 7.84 0.45
N VAL A 15 -22.84 7.13 0.72
CA VAL A 15 -22.28 6.11 -0.17
C VAL A 15 -23.29 4.96 -0.42
N GLN A 16 -24.23 4.68 0.50
CA GLN A 16 -25.22 3.63 0.27
C GLN A 16 -26.16 3.94 -0.89
N ASP A 17 -26.52 5.20 -1.06
CA ASP A 17 -27.49 5.63 -2.08
C ASP A 17 -26.87 5.63 -3.48
N VAL A 18 -25.54 5.86 -3.57
CA VAL A 18 -24.83 6.02 -4.85
C VAL A 18 -24.02 4.79 -5.27
N LYS A 19 -23.69 3.85 -4.37
CA LYS A 19 -22.75 2.74 -4.65
C LYS A 19 -23.08 1.92 -5.90
N SER A 20 -24.37 1.70 -6.19
CA SER A 20 -24.82 0.96 -7.37
C SER A 20 -24.58 1.74 -8.68
N LEU A 21 -24.73 3.07 -8.67
CA LEU A 21 -24.41 3.94 -9.80
C LEU A 21 -22.89 3.99 -10.02
N ILE A 22 -22.11 4.17 -8.95
CA ILE A 22 -20.64 4.17 -9.01
C ILE A 22 -20.11 2.83 -9.53
N ARG A 23 -20.76 1.70 -9.17
CA ARG A 23 -20.44 0.36 -9.69
C ARG A 23 -20.74 0.24 -11.19
N LEU A 24 -21.86 0.81 -11.67
CA LEU A 24 -22.18 0.85 -13.10
C LEU A 24 -21.18 1.72 -13.89
N TYR A 25 -20.92 2.95 -13.44
CA TYR A 25 -19.92 3.82 -14.07
C TYR A 25 -18.53 3.17 -14.13
N GLY A 26 -18.09 2.56 -13.02
CA GLY A 26 -16.77 1.93 -12.94
C GLY A 26 -16.59 0.77 -13.91
N ILE A 27 -17.64 -0.01 -14.18
CA ILE A 27 -17.55 -1.09 -15.17
C ILE A 27 -17.62 -0.57 -16.61
N LEU A 28 -18.38 0.50 -16.86
CA LEU A 28 -18.43 1.16 -18.17
C LEU A 28 -17.07 1.79 -18.53
N GLN A 29 -16.41 2.45 -17.56
CA GLN A 29 -15.02 2.93 -17.70
C GLN A 29 -14.04 1.80 -18.03
N PHE A 30 -14.11 0.67 -17.34
CA PHE A 30 -13.24 -0.48 -17.63
C PHE A 30 -13.49 -1.05 -19.02
N VAL A 31 -14.74 -1.25 -19.42
CA VAL A 31 -15.10 -1.76 -20.75
C VAL A 31 -14.58 -0.83 -21.85
N HIS A 32 -14.70 0.49 -21.65
CA HIS A 32 -14.17 1.50 -22.57
C HIS A 32 -12.65 1.42 -22.71
N VAL A 33 -11.92 1.40 -21.58
CA VAL A 33 -10.46 1.22 -21.56
C VAL A 33 -10.04 -0.09 -22.22
N TYR A 34 -10.71 -1.19 -21.91
CA TYR A 34 -10.41 -2.50 -22.49
C TYR A 34 -10.59 -2.47 -24.01
N LYS A 35 -11.71 -1.97 -24.52
CA LYS A 35 -11.97 -1.87 -25.98
C LYS A 35 -10.91 -1.05 -26.71
N LEU A 36 -10.46 0.06 -26.13
CA LEU A 36 -9.42 0.93 -26.72
C LEU A 36 -8.01 0.32 -26.67
N ASN A 37 -7.73 -0.63 -25.77
CA ASN A 37 -6.38 -1.08 -25.45
C ASN A 37 -6.15 -2.60 -25.54
N LYS A 38 -7.17 -3.41 -25.85
CA LYS A 38 -7.05 -4.88 -25.90
C LYS A 38 -6.06 -5.38 -26.97
N ASP A 39 -6.01 -4.69 -28.11
CA ASP A 39 -5.19 -5.07 -29.28
C ASP A 39 -3.88 -4.23 -29.36
N ARG A 40 -3.51 -3.52 -28.28
CA ARG A 40 -2.31 -2.66 -28.26
C ARG A 40 -1.02 -3.47 -28.18
N TYR A 41 0.05 -2.90 -28.72
CA TYR A 41 1.42 -3.40 -28.57
C TYR A 41 2.36 -2.24 -28.23
N ASP A 42 3.04 -2.32 -27.09
CA ASP A 42 3.97 -1.30 -26.61
C ASP A 42 5.43 -1.77 -26.77
N GLU A 43 6.21 -1.10 -27.63
CA GLU A 43 7.66 -1.37 -27.78
C GLU A 43 8.48 -0.82 -26.59
N ASN A 44 8.12 0.37 -26.12
CA ASN A 44 8.83 1.08 -25.05
C ASN A 44 8.24 0.72 -23.68
N ILE A 45 8.61 -0.46 -23.19
CA ILE A 45 8.25 -0.94 -21.85
C ILE A 45 9.15 -0.35 -20.77
N MET A 46 8.53 0.01 -19.63
CA MET A 46 9.10 0.86 -18.58
C MET A 46 8.85 0.26 -17.19
N PHE A 47 9.63 0.68 -16.18
CA PHE A 47 9.38 0.37 -14.77
C PHE A 47 9.69 1.54 -13.84
N GLY A 48 9.10 1.55 -12.66
CA GLY A 48 9.39 2.52 -11.59
C GLY A 48 9.14 1.93 -10.22
N ASP A 49 10.00 2.30 -9.27
CA ASP A 49 9.86 1.96 -7.86
C ASP A 49 9.07 3.02 -7.09
N GLU A 50 8.32 2.58 -6.08
CA GLU A 50 7.67 3.43 -5.09
C GLU A 50 8.35 3.15 -3.73
N ILE A 51 8.92 4.18 -3.09
CA ILE A 51 9.70 4.08 -1.83
C ILE A 51 9.10 4.99 -0.77
N GLU A 52 8.69 4.39 0.35
CA GLU A 52 7.99 5.05 1.45
C GLU A 52 8.95 5.34 2.62
N TYR A 53 9.09 6.61 3.00
CA TYR A 53 9.98 7.10 4.06
C TYR A 53 9.20 7.52 5.31
N ILE A 54 9.70 7.17 6.50
CA ILE A 54 9.22 7.68 7.79
C ILE A 54 10.05 8.93 8.14
N ILE A 55 9.37 10.05 8.40
CA ILE A 55 9.99 11.26 8.95
C ILE A 55 10.06 11.15 10.48
N ILE A 56 11.29 11.22 11.00
CA ILE A 56 11.57 11.18 12.44
C ILE A 56 12.25 12.46 12.90
N ARG A 57 12.13 12.79 14.18
CA ARG A 57 12.98 13.75 14.91
C ARG A 57 13.70 13.01 16.04
N ASN A 58 15.04 13.10 16.05
CA ASN A 58 15.86 12.61 17.16
C ASN A 58 16.28 13.77 18.06
N ASP A 59 15.86 13.74 19.32
CA ASP A 59 16.29 14.70 20.33
C ASP A 59 17.57 14.21 21.02
N GLU A 60 18.71 14.80 20.66
CA GLU A 60 20.00 14.44 21.25
C GLU A 60 20.12 14.79 22.74
N SER A 61 19.28 15.71 23.25
CA SER A 61 19.32 16.15 24.65
C SER A 61 18.47 15.24 25.56
N LEU A 62 17.27 14.87 25.10
CA LEU A 62 16.36 13.98 25.83
C LEU A 62 16.65 12.48 25.59
N LYS A 63 17.36 12.14 24.50
CA LYS A 63 17.52 10.77 23.99
C LYS A 63 16.16 10.11 23.72
N GLU A 64 15.30 10.87 23.06
CA GLU A 64 13.97 10.46 22.60
C GLU A 64 13.84 10.66 21.09
N SER A 65 13.12 9.76 20.43
CA SER A 65 12.79 9.87 19.01
C SER A 65 11.28 9.91 18.82
N SER A 66 10.84 10.75 17.89
CA SER A 66 9.44 10.97 17.56
C SER A 66 9.21 10.81 16.06
N ALA A 67 8.11 10.19 15.66
CA ALA A 67 7.56 10.36 14.33
C ALA A 67 7.06 11.81 14.19
N LEU A 68 7.47 12.50 13.13
CA LEU A 68 7.19 13.92 12.93
C LEU A 68 6.04 14.10 11.93
N LEU A 69 4.91 14.61 12.43
CA LEU A 69 3.67 14.78 11.67
C LEU A 69 3.73 16.04 10.78
N CYS A 70 4.55 16.01 9.73
CA CYS A 70 4.72 17.11 8.78
C CYS A 70 4.79 16.65 7.30
N ALA A 71 4.47 15.39 6.99
CA ALA A 71 4.63 14.84 5.64
C ALA A 71 3.85 15.62 4.58
N SER A 72 2.62 16.07 4.88
CA SER A 72 1.82 16.89 3.96
C SER A 72 2.42 18.28 3.71
N ASP A 73 2.95 18.95 4.74
CA ASP A 73 3.58 20.26 4.60
C ASP A 73 4.88 20.20 3.78
N LEU A 74 5.58 19.05 3.84
CA LEU A 74 6.78 18.79 3.05
C LEU A 74 6.48 18.56 1.56
N ILE A 75 5.28 18.14 1.16
CA ILE A 75 4.98 17.84 -0.26
C ILE A 75 5.16 19.08 -1.12
N ASP A 76 4.60 20.21 -0.71
CA ASP A 76 4.65 21.44 -1.50
C ASP A 76 6.10 21.94 -1.63
N GLU A 77 6.90 21.88 -0.56
CA GLU A 77 8.32 22.25 -0.60
C GLU A 77 9.15 21.31 -1.49
N MET A 78 8.94 20.00 -1.38
CA MET A 78 9.62 19.01 -2.22
C MET A 78 9.22 19.14 -3.70
N MET A 79 7.93 19.30 -4.01
CA MET A 79 7.47 19.45 -5.39
C MET A 79 7.93 20.77 -6.02
N ASN A 80 7.99 21.86 -5.25
CA ASN A 80 8.58 23.12 -5.70
C ASN A 80 10.08 22.96 -6.05
N LEU A 81 10.86 22.24 -5.23
CA LEU A 81 12.27 21.97 -5.51
C LEU A 81 12.49 21.13 -6.78
N GLU A 82 11.61 20.16 -7.06
CA GLU A 82 11.67 19.36 -8.28
C GLU A 82 11.28 20.19 -9.52
N SER A 83 10.37 21.16 -9.40
CA SER A 83 9.96 22.02 -10.52
C SER A 83 11.05 22.96 -11.07
N VAL A 84 12.09 23.23 -10.27
CA VAL A 84 13.19 24.17 -10.60
C VAL A 84 14.34 23.47 -11.33
N ILE A 85 14.40 22.13 -11.34
CA ILE A 85 15.54 21.37 -11.85
C ILE A 85 15.06 20.37 -12.90
N ASP A 86 15.28 20.68 -14.18
CA ASP A 86 15.06 19.75 -15.29
C ASP A 86 16.14 18.63 -15.22
N CYS A 87 15.80 17.56 -14.50
CA CYS A 87 16.75 16.56 -14.04
C CYS A 87 16.29 15.15 -14.42
N GLN A 88 17.18 14.38 -15.04
CA GLN A 88 17.01 12.93 -15.24
C GLN A 88 16.82 12.16 -13.91
N TYR A 89 17.24 12.75 -12.79
CA TYR A 89 17.05 12.26 -11.42
C TYR A 89 15.96 13.04 -10.65
N GLY A 90 15.01 13.62 -11.39
CA GLY A 90 13.80 14.21 -10.83
C GLY A 90 12.97 13.17 -10.07
N SER A 91 12.16 13.62 -9.13
CA SER A 91 11.34 12.73 -8.31
C SER A 91 9.94 13.28 -8.13
N HIS A 92 8.96 12.39 -8.02
CA HIS A 92 7.61 12.74 -7.65
C HIS A 92 7.37 12.36 -6.19
N TRP A 93 6.75 13.25 -5.43
CA TRP A 93 6.56 13.10 -3.99
C TRP A 93 5.07 13.15 -3.66
N THR A 94 4.58 12.18 -2.89
CA THR A 94 3.17 12.12 -2.48
C THR A 94 3.03 11.81 -0.99
N PRO A 95 1.98 12.34 -0.32
CA PRO A 95 1.72 12.02 1.07
C PRO A 95 1.06 10.65 1.16
N GLU A 96 1.53 9.80 2.06
CA GLU A 96 0.88 8.53 2.36
C GLU A 96 -0.23 8.69 3.42
N TYR A 97 -0.86 7.60 3.84
CA TYR A 97 -1.91 7.56 4.85
C TYR A 97 -1.52 8.23 6.16
N SER A 98 -0.25 8.16 6.55
CA SER A 98 0.25 8.69 7.82
C SER A 98 0.82 10.09 7.65
N SER A 99 0.54 10.99 8.60
CA SER A 99 1.07 12.36 8.58
C SER A 99 2.60 12.45 8.75
N PHE A 100 3.29 11.32 9.00
CA PHE A 100 4.76 11.23 9.03
C PHE A 100 5.36 10.40 7.90
N THR A 101 4.55 9.90 6.96
CA THR A 101 5.03 9.04 5.85
C THR A 101 4.92 9.78 4.52
N ILE A 102 6.00 9.78 3.76
CA ILE A 102 6.09 10.36 2.42
C ILE A 102 6.57 9.30 1.44
N GLU A 103 5.90 9.15 0.29
CA GLU A 103 6.38 8.32 -0.82
C GLU A 103 7.16 9.19 -1.81
N GLY A 104 8.31 8.67 -2.26
CA GLY A 104 9.06 9.23 -3.38
C GLY A 104 9.20 8.21 -4.51
N THR A 105 8.85 8.58 -5.73
CA THR A 105 9.02 7.79 -6.97
C THR A 105 9.99 8.51 -7.91
N PRO A 106 10.63 7.84 -8.90
CA PRO A 106 11.28 8.56 -9.99
C PRO A 106 10.22 9.36 -10.78
N SER A 107 10.55 10.57 -11.23
CA SER A 107 9.62 11.42 -12.01
C SER A 107 9.39 10.88 -13.42
N VAL A 108 10.42 10.28 -14.01
CA VAL A 108 10.39 9.56 -15.29
C VAL A 108 10.72 8.09 -14.99
N PRO A 109 9.89 7.12 -15.39
CA PRO A 109 10.18 5.71 -15.18
C PRO A 109 11.43 5.28 -15.97
N PHE A 110 12.10 4.24 -15.50
CA PHE A 110 13.23 3.62 -16.19
C PHE A 110 12.73 2.75 -17.35
N LYS A 111 13.54 2.56 -18.39
CA LYS A 111 13.28 1.54 -19.43
C LYS A 111 13.38 0.15 -18.80
N LEU A 112 12.54 -0.82 -19.20
CA LEU A 112 12.61 -2.23 -18.75
C LEU A 112 13.79 -2.97 -19.42
N ASP A 113 14.97 -2.44 -19.19
CA ASP A 113 16.26 -2.82 -19.73
C ASP A 113 17.19 -3.19 -18.57
N ILE A 114 17.98 -4.23 -18.76
CA ILE A 114 18.89 -4.70 -17.71
C ILE A 114 20.00 -3.66 -17.48
N ASN A 115 20.37 -2.91 -18.52
CA ASN A 115 21.33 -1.81 -18.45
C ASN A 115 20.88 -0.66 -17.52
N SER A 116 19.60 -0.56 -17.16
CA SER A 116 19.08 0.44 -16.23
C SER A 116 19.43 0.16 -14.75
N SER A 117 19.91 -1.04 -14.42
CA SER A 117 20.18 -1.46 -13.03
C SER A 117 21.15 -0.56 -12.27
N CYS A 118 22.13 0.02 -12.96
CA CYS A 118 23.15 0.88 -12.35
C CYS A 118 22.58 2.17 -11.74
N PHE A 119 21.49 2.71 -12.32
CA PHE A 119 20.96 4.03 -11.96
C PHE A 119 19.93 3.98 -10.83
N VAL A 120 19.31 2.83 -10.58
CA VAL A 120 18.21 2.68 -9.60
C VAL A 120 18.67 3.07 -8.19
N GLU A 121 19.85 2.62 -7.77
CA GLU A 121 20.42 2.91 -6.45
C GLU A 121 20.74 4.40 -6.29
N ASP A 122 21.37 5.02 -7.29
CA ASP A 122 21.68 6.44 -7.26
C ASP A 122 20.41 7.30 -7.25
N CYS A 123 19.34 6.91 -7.95
CA CYS A 123 18.04 7.58 -7.87
C CYS A 123 17.41 7.51 -6.46
N MET A 124 17.59 6.41 -5.73
CA MET A 124 17.13 6.28 -4.33
C MET A 124 17.98 7.16 -3.38
N ARG A 125 19.32 7.12 -3.54
CA ARG A 125 20.26 7.94 -2.77
C ARG A 125 20.01 9.45 -2.98
N ILE A 126 19.75 9.88 -4.23
CA ILE A 126 19.43 11.27 -4.58
C ILE A 126 18.10 11.71 -3.94
N ARG A 127 17.04 10.89 -4.03
CA ARG A 127 15.75 11.15 -3.34
C ARG A 127 15.95 11.35 -1.84
N ARG A 128 16.64 10.42 -1.17
CA ARG A 128 16.93 10.50 0.27
C ARG A 128 17.75 11.74 0.62
N SER A 129 18.70 12.13 -0.22
CA SER A 129 19.53 13.32 -0.03
C SER A 129 18.70 14.60 -0.14
N LYS A 130 17.92 14.78 -1.23
CA LYS A 130 16.99 15.91 -1.42
C LYS A 130 16.07 16.09 -0.19
N LEU A 131 15.39 15.01 0.22
CA LEU A 131 14.47 15.02 1.36
C LEU A 131 15.19 15.38 2.69
N ASN A 132 16.37 14.83 2.95
CA ASN A 132 17.13 15.16 4.16
C ASN A 132 17.74 16.57 4.14
N ASN A 133 17.93 17.19 2.97
CA ASN A 133 18.34 18.59 2.87
C ASN A 133 17.20 19.53 3.27
N VAL A 134 15.96 19.28 2.82
CA VAL A 134 14.77 20.02 3.28
C VAL A 134 14.56 19.86 4.79
N LEU A 135 14.57 18.62 5.28
CA LEU A 135 14.42 18.31 6.70
C LEU A 135 15.51 18.93 7.59
N SER A 136 16.65 19.37 7.03
CA SER A 136 17.71 20.01 7.81
C SER A 136 17.28 21.34 8.46
N ALA A 137 16.18 21.94 7.98
CA ALA A 137 15.54 23.08 8.63
C ALA A 137 15.00 22.78 10.04
N VAL A 138 14.63 21.52 10.33
CA VAL A 138 14.13 21.09 11.64
C VAL A 138 15.23 20.34 12.39
N GLN A 139 15.65 20.87 13.55
CA GLN A 139 16.74 20.28 14.33
C GLN A 139 16.43 18.82 14.72
N GLY A 140 17.31 17.92 14.30
CA GLY A 140 17.20 16.49 14.57
C GLY A 140 16.27 15.73 13.61
N ALA A 141 15.61 16.39 12.65
CA ALA A 141 14.73 15.73 11.69
C ALA A 141 15.51 14.97 10.61
N ARG A 142 15.02 13.77 10.24
CA ARG A 142 15.59 12.87 9.23
C ARG A 142 14.51 12.01 8.58
N ALA A 143 14.77 11.59 7.34
CA ALA A 143 14.00 10.55 6.67
C ALA A 143 14.70 9.19 6.81
N ILE A 144 13.98 8.17 7.31
CA ILE A 144 14.44 6.79 7.42
C ILE A 144 13.53 5.84 6.66
N THR A 145 14.06 4.66 6.30
CA THR A 145 13.31 3.58 5.67
C THR A 145 13.20 2.40 6.65
N LEU A 146 12.02 2.24 7.24
CA LEU A 146 11.64 1.15 8.13
C LEU A 146 10.17 0.80 7.86
N PRO A 147 9.75 -0.48 7.92
CA PRO A 147 8.35 -0.83 7.71
C PRO A 147 7.38 -0.23 8.73
N CYS A 148 7.82 0.11 9.94
CA CYS A 148 6.99 0.88 10.88
C CYS A 148 7.86 1.62 11.92
N PHE A 149 7.28 2.62 12.57
CA PHE A 149 7.92 3.32 13.68
C PHE A 149 7.96 2.42 14.93
N PRO A 150 9.09 2.26 15.65
CA PRO A 150 9.27 1.15 16.59
C PRO A 150 8.29 1.12 17.77
N ASN A 151 8.10 2.25 18.44
CA ASN A 151 7.07 2.40 19.47
C ASN A 151 6.38 3.76 19.40
N VAL A 152 5.28 3.81 18.65
CA VAL A 152 4.42 4.99 18.49
C VAL A 152 3.55 5.29 19.72
N LEU A 153 3.49 4.39 20.71
CA LEU A 153 2.62 4.48 21.90
C LEU A 153 3.30 5.12 23.12
N LEU A 154 4.50 5.68 22.96
CA LEU A 154 5.20 6.43 24.02
C LEU A 154 4.64 7.86 24.13
N ASN A 155 4.81 8.49 25.30
CA ASN A 155 4.25 9.81 25.56
C ASN A 155 4.77 10.93 24.62
N ASN A 156 5.96 10.75 24.04
CA ASN A 156 6.65 11.73 23.18
C ASN A 156 7.01 11.15 21.80
N SER A 157 6.55 9.95 21.43
CA SER A 157 6.88 9.30 20.14
C SER A 157 6.17 9.90 18.92
N VAL A 158 5.28 10.88 19.12
CA VAL A 158 4.57 11.56 18.03
C VAL A 158 4.54 13.06 18.33
N LEU A 159 5.04 13.87 17.39
CA LEU A 159 5.10 15.33 17.49
C LEU A 159 4.69 15.98 16.17
N MET A 160 4.10 17.16 16.23
CA MET A 160 3.84 18.03 15.08
C MET A 160 4.94 19.10 15.00
N ALA A 161 5.22 19.60 13.79
CA ALA A 161 6.07 20.78 13.57
C ALA A 161 5.25 21.90 12.93
N ARG A 162 5.48 23.15 13.33
CA ARG A 162 4.91 24.36 12.72
C ARG A 162 6.00 25.39 12.52
N ARG A 163 6.07 25.97 11.32
CA ARG A 163 7.01 27.06 11.00
C ARG A 163 6.66 28.31 11.78
N ILE A 164 7.64 28.92 12.43
CA ILE A 164 7.52 30.23 13.09
C ILE A 164 7.72 31.29 12.01
N THR A 165 6.62 31.85 11.52
CA THR A 165 6.67 33.08 10.73
C THR A 165 6.87 34.26 11.67
N GLY A 166 7.77 35.19 11.33
CA GLY A 166 8.23 36.28 12.20
C GLY A 166 7.20 37.37 12.54
N HIS A 167 5.89 37.08 12.45
CA HIS A 167 4.80 38.03 12.62
C HIS A 167 3.71 37.63 13.65
N GLU A 168 3.88 36.54 14.43
CA GLU A 168 2.97 36.21 15.55
C GLU A 168 3.32 36.87 16.91
N SER A 169 4.20 37.88 16.93
CA SER A 169 4.55 38.64 18.14
C SER A 169 3.58 39.79 18.47
N THR A 170 2.28 39.49 18.62
CA THR A 170 1.36 40.18 19.56
C THR A 170 -0.04 39.55 19.58
N LYS A 171 -0.22 38.47 20.37
CA LYS A 171 -1.55 38.16 20.92
C LYS A 171 -1.94 39.27 21.91
N LYS A 172 -2.64 40.30 21.42
CA LYS A 172 -3.35 41.27 22.28
C LYS A 172 -4.45 40.52 23.02
N ILE A 173 -4.19 40.14 24.26
CA ILE A 173 -5.23 39.71 25.19
C ILE A 173 -6.06 40.96 25.52
N PHE A 174 -7.24 41.07 24.90
CA PHE A 174 -8.24 42.04 25.32
C PHE A 174 -8.92 41.52 26.58
N ASP A 175 -8.59 42.08 27.74
CA ASP A 175 -9.53 42.06 28.86
C ASP A 175 -10.67 43.06 28.58
N SER A 176 -11.84 42.71 29.09
CA SER A 176 -13.17 43.33 28.98
C SER A 176 -13.29 44.82 29.34
N LYS A 177 -12.19 45.50 29.70
CA LYS A 177 -12.15 46.94 30.03
C LYS A 177 -10.87 47.56 29.48
N GLY A 178 -10.93 48.02 28.22
CA GLY A 178 -9.77 48.49 27.48
C GLY A 178 -8.98 49.62 28.15
N LYS A 179 -7.78 49.28 28.64
CA LYS A 179 -6.63 50.17 28.84
C LYS A 179 -5.35 49.39 28.55
N VAL A 180 -4.38 50.04 27.92
CA VAL A 180 -3.05 49.48 27.64
C VAL A 180 -2.04 50.20 28.52
N GLU A 181 -1.29 49.45 29.34
CA GLU A 181 -0.06 49.94 29.98
C GLU A 181 1.14 49.22 29.35
N PHE A 182 2.17 50.00 29.01
CA PHE A 182 3.46 49.47 28.57
C PHE A 182 4.36 49.30 29.79
N ILE A 183 4.88 48.09 30.00
CA ILE A 183 5.99 47.82 30.91
C ILE A 183 7.07 47.08 30.11
N GLU A 184 8.11 47.80 29.71
CA GLU A 184 9.38 47.17 29.35
C GLU A 184 9.97 46.49 30.59
N ASN A 185 10.52 45.29 30.44
CA ASN A 185 11.30 44.68 31.52
C ASN A 185 12.62 44.12 30.99
N ALA A 186 13.71 44.62 31.58
CA ALA A 186 15.07 44.25 31.27
C ALA A 186 15.50 42.93 31.94
N LYS A 187 16.59 42.36 31.42
CA LYS A 187 17.27 41.16 31.95
C LYS A 187 17.64 41.31 33.43
N ILE A 188 17.30 40.31 34.27
CA ILE A 188 18.04 40.01 35.51
C ILE A 188 18.23 38.48 35.64
N LYS A 189 19.46 38.08 36.00
CA LYS A 189 19.84 36.71 36.39
C LYS A 189 19.74 36.50 37.91
N GLU A 190 19.60 35.24 38.32
CA GLU A 190 20.13 34.68 39.59
C GLU A 190 19.70 35.31 40.94
N LYS A 191 18.87 34.60 41.74
CA LYS A 191 19.32 33.76 42.89
C LYS A 191 18.17 33.28 43.81
N VAL A 192 18.17 31.96 44.05
CA VAL A 192 18.20 31.26 45.35
C VAL A 192 17.36 31.77 46.57
N HIS A 193 16.61 30.80 47.14
CA HIS A 193 16.20 30.60 48.56
C HIS A 193 14.73 30.83 49.03
N ASN A 194 14.15 29.72 49.51
CA ASN A 194 13.37 29.51 50.74
C ASN A 194 12.39 30.57 51.28
N SER A 195 11.09 30.24 51.26
CA SER A 195 10.24 29.99 52.45
C SER A 195 8.76 29.82 52.00
N ASN A 196 8.09 28.70 52.30
CA ASN A 196 7.40 28.31 53.54
C ASN A 196 6.10 29.09 53.89
N ASN A 197 5.03 28.31 54.07
CA ASN A 197 3.82 28.54 54.87
C ASN A 197 2.64 29.40 54.33
N ASN A 198 1.53 28.68 54.05
CA ASN A 198 0.21 28.79 54.68
C ASN A 198 -0.35 30.19 55.07
N ILE A 199 -1.60 30.47 54.67
CA ILE A 199 -2.77 30.58 55.60
C ILE A 199 -4.12 30.75 54.85
N HIS A 200 -4.97 29.72 54.97
CA HIS A 200 -6.39 29.73 55.34
C HIS A 200 -7.36 30.94 55.10
N LYS A 201 -8.47 30.62 54.40
CA LYS A 201 -9.92 30.69 54.83
C LYS A 201 -10.78 31.98 54.70
N ILE A 202 -12.10 31.72 54.54
CA ILE A 202 -13.29 32.48 55.05
C ILE A 202 -13.72 33.75 54.24
N ILE A 203 -15.00 34.12 54.00
CA ILE A 203 -16.35 33.46 54.03
C ILE A 203 -17.39 34.32 53.24
N ASN A 204 -18.54 33.73 52.87
CA ASN A 204 -19.85 34.26 52.42
C ASN A 204 -20.19 35.77 52.51
N ASN A 205 -20.92 36.29 51.49
CA ASN A 205 -22.36 36.67 51.51
C ASN A 205 -22.72 37.56 50.29
N LYS A 206 -23.74 37.22 49.47
CA LYS A 206 -25.19 37.55 49.58
C LYS A 206 -25.57 39.04 49.49
N ASN A 207 -26.27 39.40 48.40
CA ASN A 207 -27.49 40.24 48.25
C ASN A 207 -27.46 40.84 46.81
N ASN A 208 -28.39 40.63 45.87
CA ASN A 208 -29.87 40.63 45.80
C ASN A 208 -30.49 42.04 45.61
N GLU A 209 -31.51 42.13 44.74
CA GLU A 209 -32.38 43.30 44.38
C GLU A 209 -31.82 44.41 43.45
N SER A 210 -32.63 45.15 42.66
CA SER A 210 -33.90 44.82 41.95
C SER A 210 -34.31 45.89 40.89
N LYS A 211 -34.96 45.44 39.80
CA LYS A 211 -36.15 46.01 39.09
C LYS A 211 -36.17 47.40 38.39
N ILE A 212 -37.21 47.51 37.53
CA ILE A 212 -37.90 48.69 36.94
C ILE A 212 -37.39 49.15 35.54
N VAL A 213 -38.22 49.48 34.51
CA VAL A 213 -39.47 48.89 33.94
C VAL A 213 -39.95 49.71 32.69
N ASN A 214 -40.44 49.00 31.67
CA ASN A 214 -41.37 49.37 30.56
C ASN A 214 -41.20 50.65 29.68
N ASN A 215 -41.22 50.44 28.35
CA ASN A 215 -42.34 50.73 27.41
C ASN A 215 -41.87 50.49 25.95
N ALA A 216 -42.67 50.12 24.92
CA ALA A 216 -44.06 49.64 24.84
C ALA A 216 -44.41 49.28 23.36
N PHE A 217 -44.98 48.08 23.09
CA PHE A 217 -45.77 47.64 21.89
C PHE A 217 -45.16 47.84 20.47
N ASP A 218 -45.37 47.01 19.44
CA ASP A 218 -46.21 45.82 19.19
C ASP A 218 -45.57 45.01 18.00
N GLN A 219 -46.01 43.86 17.46
CA GLN A 219 -47.16 42.97 17.66
C GLN A 219 -46.83 41.52 17.17
N ASN A 220 -47.65 40.54 17.59
CA ASN A 220 -47.83 39.20 17.01
C ASN A 220 -46.73 38.11 17.17
N LYS A 221 -47.23 36.87 17.16
CA LYS A 221 -46.63 35.66 17.72
C LYS A 221 -47.13 34.47 16.90
N ILE A 222 -46.26 33.51 16.55
CA ILE A 222 -46.38 32.06 16.86
C ILE A 222 -45.52 31.17 15.92
N SER A 223 -44.78 30.25 16.57
CA SER A 223 -44.25 28.93 16.14
C SER A 223 -43.21 28.75 15.01
N SER A 224 -42.05 28.25 15.45
CA SER A 224 -41.32 27.05 14.96
C SER A 224 -40.77 27.00 13.53
N ILE A 225 -39.43 27.04 13.44
CA ILE A 225 -38.55 25.91 13.09
C ILE A 225 -37.14 26.27 13.57
N GLU A 226 -36.49 25.41 14.36
CA GLU A 226 -35.08 25.59 14.74
C GLU A 226 -34.20 25.02 13.62
N MET A 227 -33.64 25.90 12.79
CA MET A 227 -32.44 25.55 12.01
C MET A 227 -31.22 25.76 12.89
N VAL A 228 -30.59 24.66 13.33
CA VAL A 228 -29.26 24.70 13.92
C VAL A 228 -28.25 24.76 12.77
N SER A 229 -27.79 25.96 12.46
CA SER A 229 -26.70 26.19 11.50
C SER A 229 -25.40 25.62 12.05
N TYR A 230 -24.82 24.65 11.34
CA TYR A 230 -23.44 24.23 11.54
C TYR A 230 -22.50 25.31 10.97
N GLU A 231 -22.10 26.27 11.82
CA GLU A 231 -20.90 27.07 11.52
C GLU A 231 -19.67 26.16 11.69
N MET A 232 -19.00 25.89 10.57
CA MET A 232 -17.69 25.25 10.58
C MET A 232 -16.63 26.33 10.81
N ASP A 233 -15.94 26.26 11.95
CA ASP A 233 -14.76 27.11 12.22
C ASP A 233 -13.62 26.75 11.25
N GLU A 234 -13.59 27.42 10.10
CA GLU A 234 -12.45 27.46 9.17
C GLU A 234 -11.29 28.26 9.78
N ASN A 235 -10.61 27.68 10.78
CA ASN A 235 -9.39 28.27 11.36
C ASN A 235 -8.42 27.19 11.88
N LYS A 236 -7.87 26.38 10.96
CA LYS A 236 -6.68 25.55 11.20
C LYS A 236 -5.66 25.64 10.06
N SER A 237 -4.67 26.52 10.25
CA SER A 237 -3.33 26.51 9.65
C SER A 237 -3.20 26.36 8.12
N THR A 238 -3.86 27.21 7.34
CA THR A 238 -3.37 27.59 6.00
C THR A 238 -2.43 28.80 6.13
N ASN A 239 -1.11 28.59 6.21
CA ASN A 239 -0.11 29.67 6.07
C ASN A 239 1.32 29.12 5.89
N PHE A 240 1.62 28.60 4.70
CA PHE A 240 3.01 28.39 4.23
C PHE A 240 3.42 29.33 3.07
N VAL A 241 2.48 30.13 2.57
CA VAL A 241 2.68 31.06 1.45
C VAL A 241 2.15 32.44 1.82
N ASN A 242 3.02 33.44 1.76
CA ASN A 242 2.68 34.79 1.36
C ASN A 242 3.93 35.43 0.74
N SER A 243 3.93 35.58 -0.58
CA SER A 243 4.94 36.32 -1.32
C SER A 243 4.25 37.22 -2.34
N ASP A 244 3.79 38.38 -1.87
CA ASP A 244 3.29 39.45 -2.73
C ASP A 244 4.44 40.05 -3.55
N THR A 245 4.61 39.57 -4.77
CA THR A 245 5.29 40.31 -5.84
C THR A 245 4.42 40.37 -7.08
N VAL A 246 3.47 41.31 -7.06
CA VAL A 246 2.68 41.71 -8.23
C VAL A 246 3.61 42.30 -9.29
N PHE A 247 3.90 41.52 -10.33
CA PHE A 247 4.38 42.06 -11.60
C PHE A 247 3.18 42.30 -12.51
N ALA A 248 2.82 43.57 -12.69
CA ALA A 248 1.82 43.97 -13.65
C ALA A 248 2.31 43.66 -15.08
N LYS A 249 1.55 42.81 -15.79
CA LYS A 249 1.63 42.77 -17.25
C LYS A 249 0.85 43.96 -17.80
N ASN A 250 1.54 44.81 -18.55
CA ASN A 250 0.88 45.60 -19.58
C ASN A 250 0.99 44.80 -20.88
N ASP A 251 -0.15 44.56 -21.52
CA ASP A 251 -0.19 44.05 -22.89
C ASP A 251 0.22 45.16 -23.87
N GLU A 252 0.98 44.83 -24.90
CA GLU A 252 0.86 45.49 -26.21
C GLU A 252 1.37 44.57 -27.33
N GLU A 253 0.73 44.73 -28.49
CA GLU A 253 0.61 43.84 -29.63
C GLU A 253 1.92 43.60 -30.44
N GLY A 254 1.95 42.53 -31.25
CA GLY A 254 2.99 42.34 -32.27
C GLY A 254 3.05 40.97 -32.93
N GLU A 255 2.62 40.88 -34.20
CA GLU A 255 2.88 39.78 -35.14
C GLU A 255 4.42 39.61 -35.35
N ASP A 256 5.02 38.47 -35.76
CA ASP A 256 4.76 37.80 -37.03
C ASP A 256 5.60 36.50 -37.27
N ASN A 257 5.06 35.63 -38.13
CA ASN A 257 5.65 34.61 -39.03
C ASN A 257 7.06 33.92 -38.85
N THR A 258 7.00 32.59 -38.66
CA THR A 258 7.70 31.51 -39.45
C THR A 258 9.21 31.18 -39.27
N PRO A 259 9.67 29.94 -39.63
CA PRO A 259 10.94 29.37 -39.17
C PRO A 259 12.04 29.17 -40.25
N ARG A 260 13.31 29.02 -39.80
CA ARG A 260 14.49 28.47 -40.53
C ARG A 260 15.62 28.19 -39.50
N SER A 261 16.20 27.00 -39.38
CA SER A 261 17.02 26.16 -40.27
C SER A 261 18.52 26.29 -39.98
N CYS A 262 19.24 25.16 -39.97
CA CYS A 262 20.62 25.01 -39.48
C CYS A 262 21.72 25.57 -40.42
N ASN A 263 22.96 25.51 -39.90
CA ASN A 263 24.27 25.78 -40.53
C ASN A 263 24.63 27.29 -40.60
N ASP A 264 25.87 27.74 -40.39
CA ASP A 264 27.17 27.06 -40.60
C ASP A 264 28.27 27.44 -39.58
N TYR A 265 29.37 26.67 -39.59
CA TYR A 265 30.61 26.91 -38.82
C TYR A 265 31.45 28.08 -39.38
N ASN A 266 32.19 28.81 -38.53
CA ASN A 266 33.68 28.80 -38.50
C ASN A 266 34.35 29.82 -37.53
N ASN A 267 35.32 29.32 -36.76
CA ASN A 267 36.56 29.94 -36.26
C ASN A 267 36.59 31.31 -35.54
N VAL A 268 36.91 31.30 -34.24
CA VAL A 268 38.13 31.95 -33.66
C VAL A 268 38.65 31.06 -32.49
N ASN A 269 39.97 31.00 -32.28
CA ASN A 269 40.65 30.17 -31.28
C ASN A 269 40.66 30.75 -29.84
N ASP A 270 40.90 29.83 -28.90
CA ASP A 270 41.57 30.00 -27.59
C ASP A 270 41.21 31.18 -26.67
N SER A 271 40.49 30.87 -25.60
CA SER A 271 41.04 31.08 -24.25
C SER A 271 40.37 30.19 -23.21
N SER A 272 41.17 29.51 -22.39
CA SER A 272 40.71 28.75 -21.24
C SER A 272 40.19 29.70 -20.16
N ASN A 273 38.88 29.68 -19.88
CA ASN A 273 38.34 30.35 -18.69
C ASN A 273 37.00 29.76 -18.22
N THR A 274 36.97 28.46 -17.93
CA THR A 274 35.94 27.87 -17.05
C THR A 274 36.27 28.18 -15.59
N GLN A 275 36.22 29.47 -15.25
CA GLN A 275 36.23 29.94 -13.87
C GLN A 275 34.81 29.95 -13.32
N ASP A 276 34.62 29.25 -12.21
CA ASP A 276 33.94 29.76 -11.00
C ASP A 276 32.78 30.76 -11.20
N ILE A 277 31.63 30.26 -11.65
CA ILE A 277 30.37 31.01 -11.61
C ILE A 277 29.34 30.28 -10.72
N PHE A 278 29.20 30.80 -9.50
CA PHE A 278 28.19 30.50 -8.45
C PHE A 278 28.31 29.24 -7.57
N ILE A 279 29.48 29.01 -6.94
CA ILE A 279 29.55 28.40 -5.58
C ILE A 279 30.49 29.21 -4.67
N SER A 280 30.17 30.47 -4.38
CA SER A 280 30.92 31.27 -3.38
C SER A 280 30.17 32.47 -2.75
N SER A 281 28.98 32.84 -3.24
CA SER A 281 28.24 34.01 -2.76
C SER A 281 27.16 33.71 -1.70
N LEU A 282 26.84 32.44 -1.43
CA LEU A 282 26.09 32.04 -0.24
C LEU A 282 26.98 32.16 1.01
N LYS A 283 27.25 33.42 1.40
CA LYS A 283 27.62 33.77 2.76
C LYS A 283 26.62 33.13 3.72
N LYS A 284 27.08 32.71 4.89
CA LYS A 284 26.23 32.39 6.04
C LYS A 284 25.20 33.49 6.24
N THR A 285 23.97 33.23 5.80
CA THR A 285 22.78 34.00 6.14
C THR A 285 22.07 33.22 7.23
N ASP A 286 22.24 33.66 8.47
CA ASP A 286 21.49 33.16 9.61
C ASP A 286 20.00 33.49 9.42
N SER A 287 19.28 32.58 8.76
CA SER A 287 17.83 32.62 8.56
C SER A 287 17.29 31.23 8.16
N LEU A 288 17.73 30.17 8.85
CA LEU A 288 16.95 28.94 8.89
C LEU A 288 15.65 29.26 9.64
N PHE A 289 14.50 29.05 9.00
CA PHE A 289 13.20 29.34 9.61
C PHE A 289 13.01 28.51 10.88
N GLU A 290 12.83 29.16 12.02
CA GLU A 290 12.58 28.44 13.27
C GLU A 290 11.28 27.64 13.16
N CYS A 291 11.27 26.43 13.72
CA CYS A 291 10.08 25.57 13.76
C CYS A 291 9.76 25.22 15.22
N GLU A 292 8.52 25.49 15.62
CA GLU A 292 7.97 25.06 16.90
C GLU A 292 7.55 23.58 16.79
N VAL A 293 7.93 22.78 17.78
CA VAL A 293 7.55 21.36 17.86
C VAL A 293 6.64 21.15 19.06
N PHE A 294 5.47 20.55 18.84
CA PHE A 294 4.42 20.41 19.86
C PHE A 294 3.72 19.06 19.78
N LYS A 295 2.96 18.70 20.83
CA LYS A 295 2.20 17.43 20.84
C LYS A 295 0.91 17.55 20.03
N PRO A 296 0.52 16.53 19.27
CA PRO A 296 -0.77 16.52 18.59
C PRO A 296 -1.93 16.51 19.60
N GLU A 297 -3.03 17.16 19.21
CA GLU A 297 -4.32 17.03 19.87
C GLU A 297 -4.72 15.54 19.97
N GLN A 298 -5.42 15.18 21.05
CA GLN A 298 -5.92 13.81 21.25
C GLN A 298 -7.35 13.73 20.71
N THR A 299 -7.49 13.17 19.51
CA THR A 299 -8.77 13.06 18.78
C THR A 299 -8.99 11.61 18.35
N ASN A 300 -10.25 11.15 18.33
CA ASN A 300 -10.61 9.78 17.94
C ASN A 300 -11.97 9.71 17.17
N LYS A 301 -12.36 10.83 16.54
CA LYS A 301 -13.58 11.01 15.74
C LYS A 301 -13.65 10.03 14.54
N TYR A 302 -12.50 9.69 13.97
CA TYR A 302 -12.36 8.93 12.73
C TYR A 302 -12.14 7.45 13.02
N SER A 303 -11.00 7.10 13.64
CA SER A 303 -10.65 5.71 13.94
C SER A 303 -11.43 5.10 15.10
N LYS A 304 -11.86 5.90 16.08
CA LYS A 304 -12.29 5.44 17.43
C LYS A 304 -11.26 4.53 18.13
N SER A 305 -9.97 4.76 17.86
CA SER A 305 -8.88 4.06 18.55
C SER A 305 -8.83 4.43 20.04
N ALA A 306 -8.43 3.45 20.87
CA ALA A 306 -8.05 3.62 22.27
C ALA A 306 -6.51 3.73 22.45
N LEU A 307 -5.76 3.56 21.35
CA LEU A 307 -4.30 3.47 21.33
C LEU A 307 -3.64 4.73 20.73
N ILE A 308 -4.19 5.29 19.66
CA ILE A 308 -3.58 6.39 18.89
C ILE A 308 -4.58 7.53 18.59
N THR A 309 -4.07 8.76 18.45
CA THR A 309 -4.85 9.93 18.01
C THR A 309 -5.02 9.95 16.49
N ASP A 310 -6.17 10.41 16.00
CA ASP A 310 -6.44 10.59 14.57
C ASP A 310 -5.53 11.63 13.90
N MET A 311 -4.83 12.48 14.66
CA MET A 311 -3.85 13.42 14.10
C MET A 311 -2.69 12.73 13.36
N THR A 312 -2.45 11.43 13.61
CA THR A 312 -1.47 10.64 12.84
C THR A 312 -1.96 10.24 11.45
N ILE A 313 -3.25 10.42 11.15
CA ILE A 313 -3.83 10.23 9.83
C ILE A 313 -3.57 11.50 9.01
N SER A 314 -3.02 11.32 7.82
CA SER A 314 -2.75 12.39 6.87
C SER A 314 -4.00 13.27 6.68
N PRO A 315 -3.87 14.61 6.76
CA PRO A 315 -5.01 15.53 6.73
C PRO A 315 -5.77 15.52 5.40
N HIS A 316 -5.21 14.92 4.33
CA HIS A 316 -5.88 14.80 3.05
C HIS A 316 -7.18 13.96 3.19
N ALA A 317 -8.32 14.56 2.79
CA ALA A 317 -9.66 14.06 3.08
C ALA A 317 -9.93 12.59 2.67
N ARG A 318 -9.23 12.09 1.65
CA ARG A 318 -9.19 10.66 1.25
C ARG A 318 -8.91 9.74 2.43
N TYR A 319 -7.88 9.99 3.24
CA TYR A 319 -7.41 9.06 4.28
C TYR A 319 -8.30 9.09 5.52
N VAL A 320 -8.73 10.28 5.93
CA VAL A 320 -9.76 10.48 6.95
C VAL A 320 -11.04 9.72 6.61
N THR A 321 -11.53 9.90 5.39
CA THR A 321 -12.78 9.27 4.93
C THR A 321 -12.63 7.76 4.78
N LEU A 322 -11.51 7.28 4.24
CA LEU A 322 -11.22 5.85 4.13
C LEU A 322 -11.25 5.18 5.52
N THR A 323 -10.66 5.82 6.54
CA THR A 323 -10.71 5.37 7.93
C THR A 323 -12.14 5.32 8.48
N GLN A 324 -12.88 6.42 8.32
CA GLN A 324 -14.27 6.53 8.80
C GLN A 324 -15.19 5.51 8.12
N ASN A 325 -15.12 5.40 6.80
CA ASN A 325 -16.06 4.61 6.01
C ASN A 325 -15.76 3.11 6.10
N ILE A 326 -14.48 2.68 6.19
CA ILE A 326 -14.16 1.29 6.55
C ILE A 326 -14.75 0.93 7.92
N ARG A 327 -14.57 1.78 8.93
CA ARG A 327 -15.13 1.55 10.27
C ARG A 327 -16.66 1.52 10.28
N LYS A 328 -17.32 2.50 9.65
CA LYS A 328 -18.79 2.54 9.56
C LYS A 328 -19.33 1.30 8.84
N ARG A 329 -18.76 0.92 7.68
CA ARG A 329 -19.12 -0.30 6.94
C ARG A 329 -18.92 -1.58 7.75
N ARG A 330 -17.82 -1.70 8.48
CA ARG A 330 -17.49 -2.87 9.33
C ARG A 330 -18.44 -2.99 10.54
N GLY A 331 -19.13 -1.91 10.93
CA GLY A 331 -19.95 -1.80 12.14
C GLY A 331 -19.15 -1.57 13.43
N THR A 332 -17.89 -1.99 13.47
CA THR A 332 -16.97 -1.84 14.62
C THR A 332 -15.66 -1.20 14.19
N LYS A 333 -14.83 -0.79 15.16
CA LYS A 333 -13.44 -0.45 14.89
C LYS A 333 -12.65 -1.65 14.32
N ILE A 334 -11.50 -1.31 13.74
CA ILE A 334 -10.50 -2.24 13.26
C ILE A 334 -9.92 -3.00 14.46
N VAL A 335 -9.53 -4.25 14.24
CA VAL A 335 -8.91 -5.11 15.25
C VAL A 335 -7.90 -6.02 14.56
N SER A 336 -6.66 -6.02 15.06
CA SER A 336 -5.60 -6.94 14.66
C SER A 336 -4.90 -7.44 15.93
N PHE A 337 -4.68 -8.76 15.98
CA PHE A 337 -3.93 -9.43 17.04
C PHE A 337 -2.72 -10.11 16.44
N ASN A 338 -1.53 -9.92 17.01
CA ASN A 338 -0.30 -10.48 16.45
C ASN A 338 0.49 -11.18 17.57
N PRO A 339 1.00 -12.41 17.36
CA PRO A 339 1.65 -13.15 18.44
C PRO A 339 2.89 -12.41 18.93
N ILE A 340 2.96 -12.13 20.24
CA ILE A 340 4.14 -11.47 20.82
C ILE A 340 5.32 -12.45 20.85
N TYR A 341 6.53 -11.95 20.64
CA TYR A 341 7.76 -12.69 20.93
C TYR A 341 7.76 -13.11 22.41
N LYS A 342 8.04 -14.37 22.73
CA LYS A 342 7.98 -14.87 24.12
C LYS A 342 9.35 -15.00 24.77
N ASP A 343 9.83 -13.90 25.35
CA ASP A 343 11.04 -13.83 26.18
C ASP A 343 10.74 -14.05 27.69
N ILE A 344 11.77 -14.25 28.51
CA ILE A 344 11.81 -14.71 29.92
C ILE A 344 10.85 -13.96 30.86
N ASN A 345 10.62 -12.67 30.64
CA ASN A 345 9.78 -11.81 31.47
C ASN A 345 8.49 -11.36 30.79
N THR A 346 8.25 -11.76 29.54
CA THR A 346 7.10 -11.32 28.73
C THR A 346 5.78 -11.61 29.44
N GLU A 347 5.58 -12.86 29.90
CA GLU A 347 4.32 -13.26 30.54
C GLU A 347 4.10 -12.66 31.94
N LYS A 348 5.13 -12.04 32.53
CA LYS A 348 5.14 -11.46 33.87
C LYS A 348 4.85 -9.96 33.88
N MET A 349 4.73 -9.34 32.70
CA MET A 349 4.51 -7.90 32.61
C MET A 349 3.18 -7.47 33.23
N ASP A 350 3.24 -6.40 34.02
CA ASP A 350 2.10 -5.80 34.71
C ASP A 350 0.96 -5.39 33.77
N HIS A 351 1.26 -5.10 32.50
CA HIS A 351 0.26 -4.72 31.51
C HIS A 351 -0.72 -5.87 31.17
N TRP A 352 -0.38 -7.12 31.49
CA TRP A 352 -1.26 -8.28 31.29
C TRP A 352 -2.30 -8.48 32.41
N LYS A 353 -2.26 -7.71 33.51
CA LYS A 353 -3.12 -7.92 34.70
C LYS A 353 -4.62 -7.89 34.41
N MET A 354 -5.04 -7.20 33.35
CA MET A 354 -6.44 -7.11 32.90
C MET A 354 -6.66 -7.78 31.54
N SER A 355 -5.71 -8.58 31.05
CA SER A 355 -5.80 -9.22 29.74
C SER A 355 -6.47 -10.58 29.85
N LEU A 356 -7.27 -10.93 28.85
CA LEU A 356 -7.97 -12.22 28.78
C LEU A 356 -7.03 -13.33 28.29
N ASP A 357 -7.36 -14.57 28.63
CA ASP A 357 -6.73 -15.74 28.00
C ASP A 357 -7.09 -15.79 26.50
N CYS A 358 -6.18 -16.29 25.66
CA CYS A 358 -6.41 -16.36 24.22
C CYS A 358 -7.55 -17.31 23.82
N ASN A 359 -7.99 -18.22 24.68
CA ASN A 359 -9.13 -19.11 24.48
C ASN A 359 -10.41 -18.67 25.22
N ASP A 360 -10.46 -17.44 25.78
CA ASP A 360 -11.70 -16.93 26.38
C ASP A 360 -12.81 -16.88 25.33
N LYS A 361 -13.85 -17.70 25.53
CA LYS A 361 -14.95 -17.88 24.58
C LYS A 361 -15.68 -16.57 24.24
N ARG A 362 -15.60 -15.53 25.07
CA ARG A 362 -16.21 -14.22 24.83
C ARG A 362 -15.54 -13.45 23.69
N LEU A 363 -14.25 -13.72 23.43
CA LEU A 363 -13.48 -13.13 22.33
C LEU A 363 -13.96 -13.59 20.94
N PHE A 364 -14.81 -14.61 20.87
CA PHE A 364 -15.14 -15.32 19.64
C PHE A 364 -16.65 -15.46 19.44
N LYS A 365 -17.05 -15.49 18.17
CA LYS A 365 -18.43 -15.68 17.72
C LYS A 365 -18.43 -16.78 16.66
N LYS A 366 -19.38 -17.71 16.75
CA LYS A 366 -19.59 -18.76 15.74
C LYS A 366 -20.56 -18.22 14.69
N VAL A 367 -20.17 -18.26 13.42
CA VAL A 367 -20.95 -17.75 12.29
C VAL A 367 -21.22 -18.91 11.34
N LYS A 368 -22.46 -19.03 10.85
CA LYS A 368 -22.84 -20.05 9.86
C LYS A 368 -22.43 -19.60 8.47
N LYS A 369 -21.85 -20.50 7.67
CA LYS A 369 -21.50 -20.28 6.26
C LYS A 369 -22.76 -20.03 5.40
N LYS A 370 -22.71 -19.05 4.51
CA LYS A 370 -23.81 -18.74 3.56
C LYS A 370 -23.60 -19.52 2.26
N LEU A 371 -24.20 -20.71 2.16
CA LEU A 371 -24.09 -21.60 1.00
C LEU A 371 -24.87 -21.09 -0.24
N THR A 372 -25.90 -20.27 -0.03
CA THR A 372 -26.71 -19.64 -1.07
C THR A 372 -26.53 -18.13 -1.02
N LEU A 373 -26.01 -17.54 -2.09
CA LEU A 373 -25.86 -16.09 -2.19
C LEU A 373 -27.09 -15.43 -2.80
N ASP A 374 -27.11 -14.10 -2.68
CA ASP A 374 -28.08 -13.22 -3.28
C ASP A 374 -27.93 -13.25 -4.81
N GLU A 375 -28.99 -12.99 -5.59
CA GLU A 375 -29.00 -13.25 -7.04
C GLU A 375 -27.93 -12.45 -7.82
N HIS A 376 -27.48 -11.31 -7.30
CA HIS A 376 -26.40 -10.50 -7.87
C HIS A 376 -24.97 -10.98 -7.53
N LEU A 377 -24.79 -12.04 -6.72
CA LEU A 377 -23.50 -12.62 -6.38
C LEU A 377 -23.43 -14.11 -6.77
N ILE A 378 -22.34 -14.53 -7.43
CA ILE A 378 -22.16 -15.92 -7.87
C ILE A 378 -20.81 -16.51 -7.43
N TRP A 379 -20.79 -17.83 -7.17
CA TRP A 379 -19.58 -18.57 -6.81
C TRP A 379 -18.77 -18.96 -8.05
N ASN A 380 -17.45 -18.80 -7.95
CA ASN A 380 -16.53 -18.94 -9.07
C ASN A 380 -16.02 -20.36 -9.35
N LYS A 381 -15.92 -21.23 -8.32
CA LYS A 381 -15.11 -22.46 -8.39
C LYS A 381 -15.61 -23.50 -9.39
N SER A 382 -16.91 -23.54 -9.66
CA SER A 382 -17.52 -24.44 -10.66
C SER A 382 -19.03 -24.20 -10.78
N MET A 383 -19.54 -23.74 -11.93
CA MET A 383 -20.99 -23.85 -12.24
C MET A 383 -21.42 -25.31 -12.56
N THR A 384 -20.72 -26.31 -12.01
CA THR A 384 -20.68 -27.66 -12.58
C THR A 384 -20.90 -28.80 -11.59
N ASN A 385 -21.20 -28.55 -10.31
CA ASN A 385 -21.72 -29.64 -9.45
C ASN A 385 -23.21 -29.94 -9.69
N LYS A 386 -24.02 -28.97 -10.17
CA LYS A 386 -25.33 -29.30 -10.78
C LYS A 386 -25.14 -30.21 -12.00
N LYS A 387 -24.33 -29.79 -12.99
CA LYS A 387 -24.09 -30.59 -14.21
C LYS A 387 -23.42 -31.96 -13.98
N ILE A 388 -22.59 -32.16 -12.95
CA ILE A 388 -22.00 -33.49 -12.65
C ILE A 388 -23.02 -34.42 -11.98
N ILE A 389 -23.88 -33.89 -11.10
CA ILE A 389 -24.97 -34.69 -10.50
C ILE A 389 -26.03 -35.02 -11.57
N ASP A 390 -26.40 -34.06 -12.41
CA ASP A 390 -27.38 -34.26 -13.50
C ASP A 390 -26.86 -35.19 -14.61
N ARG A 391 -25.53 -35.22 -14.87
CA ARG A 391 -24.90 -36.18 -15.80
C ARG A 391 -24.74 -37.57 -15.20
N LYS A 392 -24.50 -37.71 -13.89
CA LYS A 392 -24.48 -39.05 -13.24
C LYS A 392 -25.82 -39.78 -13.34
N ASN A 393 -26.92 -39.06 -13.56
CA ASN A 393 -28.25 -39.62 -13.78
C ASN A 393 -28.56 -39.95 -15.26
N ASN A 394 -27.68 -39.64 -16.22
CA ASN A 394 -27.94 -39.84 -17.65
C ASN A 394 -26.78 -40.56 -18.37
N ASN A 395 -26.93 -41.87 -18.55
CA ASN A 395 -26.14 -42.80 -19.37
C ASN A 395 -24.62 -42.96 -19.08
N PRO A 396 -24.18 -44.13 -18.56
CA PRO A 396 -22.77 -44.51 -18.51
C PRO A 396 -22.35 -45.26 -19.77
N ARG A 397 -21.79 -44.55 -20.75
CA ARG A 397 -20.91 -45.10 -21.81
C ARG A 397 -20.12 -43.98 -22.48
N ASP A 398 -18.84 -44.26 -22.69
CA ASP A 398 -17.90 -43.60 -23.59
C ASP A 398 -17.58 -42.11 -23.33
N GLU A 399 -16.55 -41.86 -22.52
CA GLU A 399 -15.24 -41.39 -23.02
C GLU A 399 -14.16 -41.39 -21.93
N VAL A 400 -12.96 -41.87 -22.26
CA VAL A 400 -11.83 -42.00 -21.34
C VAL A 400 -10.95 -40.75 -21.43
N LEU A 401 -11.12 -39.83 -20.48
CA LEU A 401 -10.15 -38.80 -20.14
C LEU A 401 -9.71 -39.03 -18.70
N ASN A 402 -8.39 -39.04 -18.46
CA ASN A 402 -7.76 -39.44 -17.20
C ASN A 402 -8.19 -38.57 -16.01
N THR A 403 -9.31 -38.92 -15.38
CA THR A 403 -9.59 -38.60 -13.98
C THR A 403 -8.77 -39.55 -13.11
N SER A 404 -7.47 -39.28 -12.97
CA SER A 404 -6.72 -39.79 -11.83
C SER A 404 -7.39 -39.25 -10.57
N ASN A 405 -7.97 -40.14 -9.77
CA ASN A 405 -8.56 -39.80 -8.48
C ASN A 405 -7.45 -39.33 -7.55
N PHE A 406 -7.17 -38.01 -7.55
CA PHE A 406 -6.43 -37.39 -6.46
C PHE A 406 -7.36 -37.27 -5.26
N THR A 407 -7.42 -38.36 -4.49
CA THR A 407 -7.40 -38.23 -3.03
C THR A 407 -6.31 -37.21 -2.70
N LEU A 408 -6.66 -36.18 -1.94
CA LEU A 408 -5.71 -35.14 -1.55
C LEU A 408 -4.49 -35.83 -0.92
N ALA A 409 -3.32 -35.74 -1.57
CA ALA A 409 -2.08 -36.29 -1.03
C ALA A 409 -1.51 -35.36 0.06
N MET A 410 -2.36 -35.05 1.05
CA MET A 410 -1.91 -34.88 2.42
C MET A 410 -1.18 -36.17 2.77
N THR A 411 0.13 -36.11 2.80
CA THR A 411 0.94 -37.19 3.36
C THR A 411 0.50 -37.38 4.79
N ASN A 412 -0.15 -38.51 5.09
CA ASN A 412 -0.45 -38.96 6.44
C ASN A 412 0.87 -39.23 7.17
N LYS A 413 1.52 -38.17 7.64
CA LYS A 413 2.39 -38.23 8.80
C LYS A 413 1.49 -38.20 10.03
N GLU A 414 1.33 -39.36 10.64
CA GLU A 414 0.84 -39.48 12.00
C GLU A 414 1.83 -38.79 12.96
N GLU A 415 1.66 -37.50 13.22
CA GLU A 415 2.37 -36.79 14.29
C GLU A 415 1.38 -35.97 15.14
N ASN A 416 0.96 -36.60 16.25
CA ASN A 416 0.70 -36.02 17.57
C ASN A 416 -0.14 -34.73 17.70
N ASN A 417 -1.30 -34.89 18.35
CA ASN A 417 -1.93 -33.94 19.27
C ASN A 417 -1.68 -32.44 19.06
N ASN A 418 -2.56 -31.77 18.32
CA ASN A 418 -2.93 -30.38 18.60
C ASN A 418 -4.38 -30.13 18.18
N GLU A 419 -5.28 -29.97 19.16
CA GLU A 419 -6.51 -29.21 18.92
C GLU A 419 -6.09 -27.76 18.69
N ASN A 420 -6.10 -27.28 17.44
CA ASN A 420 -5.79 -25.89 17.13
C ASN A 420 -6.63 -24.97 18.01
N SER A 421 -5.96 -24.07 18.74
CA SER A 421 -6.62 -23.20 19.70
C SER A 421 -7.71 -22.37 19.01
N LEU A 422 -8.71 -21.90 19.76
CA LEU A 422 -9.78 -21.12 19.17
C LEU A 422 -9.24 -19.82 18.55
N MET A 423 -8.19 -19.28 19.15
CA MET A 423 -7.40 -18.18 18.59
C MET A 423 -6.71 -18.57 17.29
N ASP A 424 -5.98 -19.69 17.23
CA ASP A 424 -5.25 -20.10 16.03
C ASP A 424 -6.18 -20.32 14.83
N ARG A 425 -7.35 -20.93 15.06
CA ARG A 425 -8.37 -21.11 14.01
C ARG A 425 -8.90 -19.78 13.49
N VAL A 426 -9.10 -18.79 14.36
CA VAL A 426 -9.55 -17.45 13.94
C VAL A 426 -8.43 -16.65 13.29
N LEU A 427 -7.19 -16.77 13.78
CA LEU A 427 -5.99 -16.16 13.18
C LEU A 427 -5.76 -16.70 11.77
N LYS A 428 -5.88 -18.03 11.60
CA LYS A 428 -5.79 -18.73 10.33
C LYS A 428 -6.95 -18.34 9.42
N ASN A 429 -8.21 -18.35 9.87
CA ASN A 429 -9.35 -17.90 9.06
C ASN A 429 -9.29 -16.41 8.65
N SER A 430 -8.72 -15.54 9.50
CA SER A 430 -8.52 -14.12 9.20
C SER A 430 -7.54 -13.88 8.06
N LEU A 431 -6.64 -14.85 7.82
CA LEU A 431 -5.67 -14.86 6.72
C LEU A 431 -6.17 -15.72 5.53
N PHE A 432 -6.71 -16.92 5.83
CA PHE A 432 -7.08 -18.02 4.92
C PHE A 432 -8.42 -18.63 5.33
N ALA A 433 -9.53 -18.02 4.95
CA ALA A 433 -10.86 -18.44 5.40
C ALA A 433 -11.37 -19.81 4.87
N ASN A 434 -10.57 -20.54 4.08
CA ASN A 434 -10.94 -21.83 3.48
C ASN A 434 -10.10 -23.02 4.02
N MET A 435 -9.34 -22.84 5.10
CA MET A 435 -8.39 -23.89 5.57
C MET A 435 -8.80 -24.63 6.85
N ASP A 436 -9.82 -24.19 7.60
CA ASP A 436 -10.30 -24.83 8.85
C ASP A 436 -11.84 -24.96 8.86
N ASP A 437 -12.35 -26.04 8.25
CA ASP A 437 -13.79 -26.28 8.07
C ASP A 437 -14.42 -27.12 9.21
N GLU A 438 -15.02 -26.47 10.22
CA GLU A 438 -16.04 -27.08 11.10
C GLU A 438 -17.39 -27.21 10.35
N GLY A 439 -17.39 -27.92 9.21
CA GLY A 439 -18.56 -28.10 8.35
C GLY A 439 -19.22 -26.77 7.97
N ASP A 440 -20.48 -26.60 8.40
CA ASP A 440 -21.35 -25.44 8.13
C ASP A 440 -20.94 -24.13 8.83
N TYR A 441 -19.88 -24.09 9.65
CA TYR A 441 -19.57 -22.93 10.50
C TYR A 441 -18.10 -22.51 10.45
N ILE A 442 -17.87 -21.24 10.79
CA ILE A 442 -16.56 -20.66 11.07
C ILE A 442 -16.57 -19.95 12.43
N TYR A 443 -15.40 -19.78 13.04
CA TYR A 443 -15.23 -18.85 14.15
C TYR A 443 -14.61 -17.55 13.67
N VAL A 444 -15.05 -16.44 14.25
CA VAL A 444 -14.55 -15.10 14.01
C VAL A 444 -14.42 -14.36 15.35
N TYR A 445 -13.71 -13.24 15.37
CA TYR A 445 -13.65 -12.38 16.55
C TYR A 445 -15.04 -11.79 16.90
N ASN A 446 -15.38 -11.79 18.18
CA ASN A 446 -16.52 -11.05 18.71
C ASN A 446 -16.15 -9.56 18.81
N ARG A 447 -16.34 -8.85 17.70
CA ARG A 447 -15.84 -7.49 17.49
C ARG A 447 -16.44 -6.47 18.47
N GLU A 448 -17.73 -6.62 18.80
CA GLU A 448 -18.43 -5.75 19.75
C GLU A 448 -17.83 -5.86 21.15
N PHE A 449 -17.69 -7.09 21.67
CA PHE A 449 -17.06 -7.36 22.96
C PHE A 449 -15.62 -6.84 23.02
N ILE A 450 -14.82 -7.08 21.97
CA ILE A 450 -13.43 -6.60 21.92
C ILE A 450 -13.38 -5.06 21.90
N GLN A 451 -14.30 -4.40 21.19
CA GLN A 451 -14.38 -2.94 21.18
C GLN A 451 -14.67 -2.39 22.58
N GLU A 452 -15.70 -2.88 23.28
CA GLU A 452 -16.03 -2.47 24.65
C GLU A 452 -14.88 -2.78 25.63
N TYR A 453 -14.29 -3.97 25.53
CA TYR A 453 -13.22 -4.39 26.44
C TYR A 453 -11.93 -3.59 26.26
N SER A 454 -11.63 -3.14 25.04
CA SER A 454 -10.42 -2.37 24.73
C SER A 454 -10.36 -0.99 25.39
N GLU A 455 -11.51 -0.41 25.76
CA GLU A 455 -11.57 0.84 26.54
C GLU A 455 -11.13 0.61 28.00
N LYS A 456 -11.35 -0.60 28.51
CA LYS A 456 -10.98 -1.03 29.88
C LYS A 456 -9.55 -1.57 29.93
N CYS A 457 -9.10 -2.25 28.88
CA CYS A 457 -7.77 -2.83 28.77
C CYS A 457 -7.19 -2.63 27.36
N LYS A 458 -6.15 -1.78 27.25
CA LYS A 458 -5.45 -1.51 25.98
C LYS A 458 -4.76 -2.74 25.37
N ASN A 459 -4.56 -3.82 26.13
CA ASN A 459 -4.03 -5.10 25.66
C ASN A 459 -5.03 -6.23 25.99
N PRO A 460 -6.16 -6.33 25.26
CA PRO A 460 -7.30 -7.14 25.68
C PRO A 460 -7.04 -8.66 25.72
N ILE A 461 -6.04 -9.19 25.00
CA ILE A 461 -5.64 -10.60 25.02
C ILE A 461 -4.19 -10.72 25.49
N LYS A 462 -3.92 -11.61 26.45
CA LYS A 462 -2.57 -11.87 26.96
C LYS A 462 -1.69 -12.50 25.88
N ASN A 463 -0.42 -12.08 25.81
CA ASN A 463 0.58 -12.57 24.85
C ASN A 463 0.26 -12.26 23.36
N TYR A 464 -0.61 -11.30 23.08
CA TYR A 464 -0.86 -10.79 21.72
C TYR A 464 -0.73 -9.28 21.69
N VAL A 465 -0.01 -8.76 20.68
CA VAL A 465 0.02 -7.33 20.35
C VAL A 465 -1.33 -6.96 19.74
N TYR A 466 -2.07 -6.09 20.42
CA TYR A 466 -3.37 -5.59 19.97
C TYR A 466 -3.21 -4.24 19.26
N LEU A 467 -3.84 -4.12 18.09
CA LEU A 467 -3.82 -2.93 17.25
C LEU A 467 -5.26 -2.67 16.76
N ASP A 468 -5.78 -1.45 16.96
CA ASP A 468 -7.23 -1.18 16.86
C ASP A 468 -7.62 -0.08 15.85
N ALA A 469 -6.67 0.31 15.00
CA ALA A 469 -6.81 1.40 14.04
C ALA A 469 -6.24 1.00 12.68
N MET A 470 -6.82 1.55 11.61
CA MET A 470 -6.27 1.45 10.25
C MET A 470 -4.83 1.97 10.18
N PHE A 471 -4.51 2.97 11.01
CA PHE A 471 -3.17 3.52 11.20
C PHE A 471 -2.09 2.45 11.34
N PHE A 472 -2.24 1.46 12.23
CA PHE A 472 -1.17 0.49 12.49
C PHE A 472 -0.83 -0.44 11.32
N GLY A 473 -1.64 -0.46 10.25
CA GLY A 473 -1.31 -1.14 9.01
C GLY A 473 -0.96 -0.17 7.88
N MET A 474 -1.82 0.81 7.62
CA MET A 474 -1.62 1.70 6.46
C MET A 474 -0.58 2.81 6.71
N SER A 475 -0.08 3.00 7.94
CA SER A 475 1.12 3.79 8.20
C SER A 475 2.43 3.01 8.02
N MET A 476 2.36 1.74 7.60
CA MET A 476 3.53 0.90 7.43
C MET A 476 4.16 1.09 6.06
N CYS A 477 5.45 1.39 6.03
CA CYS A 477 6.17 1.58 4.77
C CYS A 477 6.40 0.26 4.03
N CYS A 478 6.37 0.32 2.71
CA CYS A 478 6.77 -0.77 1.84
C CYS A 478 7.61 -0.33 0.65
N GLN A 479 8.04 -1.33 -0.12
CA GLN A 479 8.63 -1.13 -1.43
C GLN A 479 7.71 -1.74 -2.48
N GLN A 480 7.40 -0.97 -3.50
CA GLN A 480 6.56 -1.40 -4.62
C GLN A 480 7.30 -1.20 -5.94
N LEU A 481 6.98 -2.04 -6.94
CA LEU A 481 7.56 -1.94 -8.28
C LEU A 481 6.44 -2.09 -9.32
N THR A 482 6.22 -1.06 -10.13
CA THR A 482 5.32 -1.13 -11.30
C THR A 482 6.14 -1.30 -12.58
N MET A 483 5.76 -2.26 -13.42
CA MET A 483 6.35 -2.54 -14.74
C MET A 483 5.26 -2.55 -15.82
N SER A 484 5.52 -2.02 -17.02
CA SER A 484 4.67 -2.19 -18.20
C SER A 484 5.13 -3.34 -19.10
N PHE A 485 4.20 -3.90 -19.87
CA PHE A 485 4.44 -5.05 -20.75
C PHE A 485 3.86 -4.79 -22.15
N PRO A 486 4.38 -5.46 -23.20
CA PRO A 486 4.02 -5.12 -24.57
C PRO A 486 2.53 -5.32 -24.86
N THR A 487 1.92 -6.40 -24.35
CA THR A 487 0.51 -6.72 -24.57
C THR A 487 -0.25 -6.97 -23.26
N VAL A 488 -1.60 -7.00 -23.37
CA VAL A 488 -2.48 -7.40 -22.27
C VAL A 488 -2.23 -8.84 -21.80
N ASP A 489 -1.91 -9.76 -22.71
CA ASP A 489 -1.67 -11.17 -22.37
C ASP A 489 -0.30 -11.36 -21.70
N ASP A 490 0.74 -10.62 -22.11
CA ASP A 490 2.02 -10.59 -21.41
C ASP A 490 1.88 -10.06 -19.97
N ALA A 491 1.13 -8.95 -19.79
CA ALA A 491 0.86 -8.39 -18.47
C ALA A 491 0.09 -9.38 -17.57
N LYS A 492 -0.92 -10.08 -18.10
CA LYS A 492 -1.66 -11.12 -17.35
C LYS A 492 -0.79 -12.34 -17.02
N TYR A 493 0.06 -12.76 -17.94
CA TYR A 493 0.99 -13.87 -17.73
C TYR A 493 2.03 -13.54 -16.63
N VAL A 494 2.66 -12.36 -16.68
CA VAL A 494 3.64 -11.95 -15.67
C VAL A 494 2.97 -11.67 -14.32
N TYR A 495 1.75 -11.11 -14.29
CA TYR A 495 0.94 -11.01 -13.07
C TYR A 495 0.80 -12.37 -12.37
N ASP A 496 0.45 -13.41 -13.14
CA ASP A 496 0.27 -14.76 -12.61
C ASP A 496 1.58 -15.38 -12.10
N GLN A 497 2.69 -15.22 -12.84
CA GLN A 497 3.98 -15.78 -12.41
C GLN A 497 4.52 -15.06 -11.17
N LEU A 498 4.44 -13.72 -11.15
CA LEU A 498 4.88 -12.92 -10.01
C LEU A 498 4.04 -13.19 -8.75
N ALA A 499 2.78 -13.59 -8.88
CA ALA A 499 1.97 -13.98 -7.73
C ALA A 499 2.61 -15.13 -6.94
N VAL A 500 3.21 -16.12 -7.62
CA VAL A 500 3.93 -17.24 -7.00
C VAL A 500 5.24 -16.80 -6.35
N ILE A 501 5.90 -15.80 -6.93
CA ILE A 501 7.13 -15.20 -6.40
C ILE A 501 6.86 -14.32 -5.15
N ALA A 502 5.65 -13.77 -5.03
CA ALA A 502 5.32 -12.75 -4.03
C ALA A 502 5.56 -13.17 -2.56
N PRO A 503 5.22 -14.39 -2.10
CA PRO A 503 5.57 -14.86 -0.76
C PRO A 503 7.07 -15.07 -0.53
N LEU A 504 7.80 -15.49 -1.57
CA LEU A 504 9.25 -15.73 -1.47
C LEU A 504 9.99 -14.41 -1.21
N PHE A 505 9.60 -13.34 -1.93
CA PHE A 505 10.12 -12.00 -1.68
C PHE A 505 9.65 -11.42 -0.34
N LEU A 506 8.42 -11.71 0.11
CA LEU A 506 7.96 -11.31 1.44
C LEU A 506 8.87 -11.88 2.55
N ALA A 507 9.28 -13.15 2.43
CA ALA A 507 10.21 -13.78 3.37
C ALA A 507 11.67 -13.28 3.21
N LEU A 508 12.15 -13.10 1.97
CA LEU A 508 13.50 -12.59 1.67
C LEU A 508 13.74 -11.17 2.21
N THR A 509 12.71 -10.32 2.11
CA THR A 509 12.77 -8.89 2.47
C THR A 509 12.33 -8.61 3.91
N ALA A 510 11.95 -9.63 4.68
CA ALA A 510 11.37 -9.50 6.01
C ALA A 510 12.12 -8.48 6.91
N CYS A 511 11.43 -7.39 7.27
CA CYS A 511 12.00 -6.23 7.95
C CYS A 511 11.12 -5.71 9.12
N THR A 512 10.07 -6.46 9.49
CA THR A 512 9.06 -6.05 10.48
C THR A 512 9.01 -6.99 11.71
N PRO A 513 10.01 -6.98 12.61
CA PRO A 513 10.09 -7.89 13.76
C PRO A 513 9.36 -7.39 15.02
N TYR A 514 8.75 -6.20 14.94
CA TYR A 514 8.02 -5.56 16.03
C TYR A 514 6.76 -4.85 15.53
N LEU A 515 5.79 -4.69 16.43
CA LEU A 515 4.51 -4.01 16.22
C LEU A 515 4.09 -3.30 17.51
N GLY A 516 3.60 -2.07 17.41
CA GLY A 516 2.99 -1.36 18.56
C GLY A 516 3.88 -1.25 19.81
N GLY A 517 5.20 -1.19 19.64
CA GLY A 517 6.16 -1.18 20.75
C GLY A 517 6.56 -2.55 21.31
N PHE A 518 6.22 -3.65 20.65
CA PHE A 518 6.56 -5.02 21.09
C PHE A 518 7.19 -5.85 19.98
N LEU A 519 8.21 -6.66 20.30
CA LEU A 519 8.71 -7.73 19.44
C LEU A 519 7.63 -8.79 19.17
N THR A 520 7.57 -9.32 17.95
CA THR A 520 6.56 -10.30 17.49
C THR A 520 7.18 -11.64 17.08
N GLU A 521 6.40 -12.73 17.02
CA GLU A 521 6.82 -14.01 16.39
C GLU A 521 6.61 -14.02 14.86
N THR A 522 6.26 -12.86 14.29
CA THR A 522 6.24 -12.60 12.84
C THR A 522 7.33 -11.59 12.50
N ASP A 523 7.87 -11.70 11.28
CA ASP A 523 8.95 -10.82 10.76
C ASP A 523 8.48 -9.91 9.60
N THR A 524 7.20 -9.94 9.21
CA THR A 524 6.67 -9.17 8.05
C THR A 524 5.37 -8.43 8.36
N ARG A 525 5.15 -7.31 7.67
CA ARG A 525 4.00 -6.41 7.89
C ARG A 525 2.65 -6.94 7.41
N TRP A 526 2.66 -7.90 6.47
CA TRP A 526 1.54 -8.24 5.58
C TRP A 526 0.20 -8.47 6.31
N ARG A 527 0.24 -9.29 7.36
CA ARG A 527 -0.91 -9.62 8.22
C ARG A 527 -1.56 -8.39 8.84
N VAL A 528 -0.77 -7.42 9.27
CA VAL A 528 -1.26 -6.24 9.99
C VAL A 528 -1.99 -5.32 9.03
N ILE A 529 -1.39 -5.06 7.86
CA ILE A 529 -2.02 -4.24 6.82
C ILE A 529 -3.32 -4.89 6.35
N SER A 530 -3.31 -6.20 6.11
CA SER A 530 -4.49 -7.00 5.74
C SER A 530 -5.67 -6.81 6.72
N ASN A 531 -5.41 -6.93 8.02
CA ASN A 531 -6.41 -6.72 9.07
C ASN A 531 -6.82 -5.23 9.22
N SER A 532 -5.92 -4.29 8.94
CA SER A 532 -6.12 -2.85 9.17
C SER A 532 -7.19 -2.21 8.28
N VAL A 533 -7.47 -2.82 7.12
CA VAL A 533 -8.46 -2.36 6.14
C VAL A 533 -9.55 -3.41 5.85
N ASP A 534 -9.70 -4.42 6.71
CA ASP A 534 -10.77 -5.40 6.58
C ASP A 534 -12.14 -4.75 6.83
N CYS A 535 -12.81 -4.33 5.78
CA CYS A 535 -14.13 -3.71 5.86
C CYS A 535 -15.30 -4.70 5.92
N ARG A 536 -15.05 -6.03 5.96
CA ARG A 536 -16.12 -7.04 5.87
C ARG A 536 -17.12 -6.90 7.02
N THR A 537 -18.41 -6.89 6.72
CA THR A 537 -19.49 -7.04 7.71
C THR A 537 -19.42 -8.43 8.37
N GLU A 538 -20.17 -8.67 9.45
CA GLU A 538 -20.24 -10.01 10.03
C GLU A 538 -20.86 -11.05 9.07
N GLU A 539 -21.83 -10.64 8.23
CA GLU A 539 -22.43 -11.52 7.23
C GLU A 539 -21.41 -11.88 6.13
N GLU A 540 -20.66 -10.90 5.63
CA GLU A 540 -19.64 -11.12 4.59
C GLU A 540 -18.51 -12.07 5.03
N LEU A 541 -18.23 -12.22 6.32
CA LEU A 541 -17.27 -13.22 6.80
C LEU A 541 -17.69 -14.65 6.44
N SER A 542 -18.99 -14.90 6.24
CA SER A 542 -19.54 -16.23 5.95
C SER A 542 -19.44 -16.67 4.48
N TYR A 543 -19.05 -15.76 3.57
CA TYR A 543 -18.92 -16.05 2.13
C TYR A 543 -17.81 -15.29 1.39
N ILE A 544 -17.26 -14.19 1.93
CA ILE A 544 -16.11 -13.49 1.36
C ILE A 544 -14.84 -13.84 2.12
N CYS A 545 -14.13 -14.83 1.58
CA CYS A 545 -12.99 -15.49 2.23
C CYS A 545 -11.88 -14.53 2.64
N LYS A 546 -11.50 -13.58 1.78
CA LYS A 546 -10.37 -12.68 2.01
C LYS A 546 -10.84 -11.25 2.36
N PRO A 547 -10.10 -10.50 3.20
CA PRO A 547 -10.25 -9.05 3.27
C PRO A 547 -9.84 -8.38 1.95
N ARG A 548 -10.12 -7.08 1.78
CA ARG A 548 -9.78 -6.33 0.55
C ARG A 548 -8.26 -6.11 0.35
N TYR A 549 -7.44 -6.33 1.37
CA TYR A 549 -5.98 -6.39 1.27
C TYR A 549 -5.54 -7.83 1.54
N SER A 550 -5.07 -8.57 0.54
CA SER A 550 -4.81 -10.03 0.65
C SER A 550 -3.95 -10.57 -0.49
N GLY A 551 -3.61 -11.86 -0.51
CA GLY A 551 -3.05 -12.49 -1.71
C GLY A 551 -3.98 -12.36 -2.92
N ILE A 552 -3.48 -12.64 -4.14
CA ILE A 552 -4.37 -12.69 -5.31
C ILE A 552 -5.48 -13.73 -5.09
N SER A 553 -6.64 -13.56 -5.72
CA SER A 553 -7.75 -14.53 -5.60
C SER A 553 -7.90 -15.42 -6.83
N LEU A 554 -7.42 -14.96 -7.99
CA LEU A 554 -7.48 -15.68 -9.26
C LEU A 554 -6.24 -15.40 -10.09
N TYR A 555 -5.73 -16.45 -10.72
CA TYR A 555 -4.87 -16.35 -11.90
C TYR A 555 -5.72 -16.03 -13.15
N ILE A 556 -5.17 -15.25 -14.09
CA ILE A 556 -5.92 -14.51 -15.12
C ILE A 556 -5.40 -14.67 -16.56
N SER A 557 -4.26 -15.35 -16.78
CA SER A 557 -3.62 -15.47 -18.09
C SER A 557 -4.35 -16.39 -19.08
N ASN A 558 -4.36 -16.02 -20.36
CA ASN A 558 -4.87 -16.86 -21.45
C ASN A 558 -3.89 -17.96 -21.89
N GLU A 559 -2.67 -17.97 -21.34
CA GLU A 559 -1.58 -18.88 -21.70
C GLU A 559 -1.93 -20.36 -21.47
N LEU A 560 -1.35 -21.24 -22.29
CA LEU A 560 -1.59 -22.68 -22.27
C LEU A 560 -1.51 -23.35 -20.88
N PRO A 561 -0.54 -23.03 -19.99
CA PRO A 561 -0.35 -23.76 -18.74
C PRO A 561 -1.53 -23.60 -17.79
N LEU A 562 -2.02 -22.36 -17.65
CA LEU A 562 -3.22 -22.02 -16.88
C LEU A 562 -4.48 -22.50 -17.59
N LYS A 563 -4.63 -22.21 -18.89
CA LYS A 563 -5.82 -22.56 -19.67
C LYS A 563 -6.15 -24.06 -19.61
N ARG A 564 -5.13 -24.92 -19.63
CA ARG A 564 -5.29 -26.39 -19.52
C ARG A 564 -5.74 -26.85 -18.12
N ASN A 565 -5.39 -26.12 -17.07
CA ASN A 565 -5.56 -26.54 -15.67
C ASN A 565 -6.29 -25.48 -14.81
N TYR A 566 -7.14 -24.64 -15.41
CA TYR A 566 -7.62 -23.41 -14.78
C TYR A 566 -8.24 -23.62 -13.39
N TYR A 567 -9.19 -24.57 -13.26
CA TYR A 567 -9.88 -24.87 -12.00
C TYR A 567 -9.01 -25.64 -10.99
N PHE A 568 -7.87 -26.17 -11.42
CA PHE A 568 -6.90 -26.85 -10.55
C PHE A 568 -5.93 -25.85 -9.89
N TYR A 569 -5.57 -24.76 -10.58
CA TYR A 569 -4.82 -23.67 -9.95
C TYR A 569 -5.72 -22.69 -9.20
N ASN A 570 -6.88 -22.34 -9.77
CA ASN A 570 -7.90 -21.52 -9.11
C ASN A 570 -8.86 -22.39 -8.28
N ASP A 571 -8.29 -23.08 -7.29
CA ASP A 571 -8.96 -24.06 -6.43
C ASP A 571 -9.66 -23.46 -5.20
N VAL A 572 -9.52 -22.15 -4.98
CA VAL A 572 -10.26 -21.41 -3.95
C VAL A 572 -11.59 -20.89 -4.47
N ASP A 573 -12.57 -20.88 -3.57
CA ASP A 573 -13.84 -20.22 -3.83
C ASP A 573 -13.67 -18.70 -3.81
N VAL A 574 -14.17 -18.06 -4.86
CA VAL A 574 -14.17 -16.61 -5.05
C VAL A 574 -15.60 -16.20 -5.41
N ILE A 575 -16.03 -15.06 -4.91
CA ILE A 575 -17.35 -14.50 -5.23
C ILE A 575 -17.19 -13.46 -6.32
N LEU A 576 -18.12 -13.44 -7.28
CA LEU A 576 -18.17 -12.50 -8.39
C LEU A 576 -19.46 -11.68 -8.31
N ASP A 577 -19.39 -10.39 -8.66
CA ASP A 577 -20.58 -9.60 -8.97
C ASP A 577 -21.14 -10.07 -10.33
N LYS A 578 -22.37 -10.59 -10.32
CA LYS A 578 -23.02 -11.17 -11.50
C LYS A 578 -23.29 -10.13 -12.58
N ASN A 579 -23.72 -8.93 -12.23
CA ASN A 579 -24.09 -7.89 -13.19
C ASN A 579 -22.84 -7.38 -13.93
N VAL A 580 -21.74 -7.23 -13.19
CA VAL A 580 -20.42 -6.90 -13.73
C VAL A 580 -19.89 -8.03 -14.61
N TYR A 581 -19.96 -9.28 -14.15
CA TYR A 581 -19.53 -10.44 -14.93
C TYR A 581 -20.31 -10.57 -16.24
N ASP A 582 -21.64 -10.53 -16.20
CA ASP A 582 -22.50 -10.64 -17.40
C ASP A 582 -22.21 -9.50 -18.40
N LYS A 583 -21.98 -8.27 -17.92
CA LYS A 583 -21.55 -7.15 -18.76
C LYS A 583 -20.20 -7.42 -19.42
N LEU A 584 -19.20 -7.85 -18.66
CA LEU A 584 -17.88 -8.20 -19.20
C LEU A 584 -17.96 -9.31 -20.26
N LYS A 585 -18.82 -10.32 -20.05
CA LYS A 585 -19.08 -11.38 -21.02
C LYS A 585 -19.76 -10.85 -22.30
N LYS A 586 -20.77 -9.98 -22.17
CA LYS A 586 -21.42 -9.34 -23.33
C LYS A 586 -20.43 -8.54 -24.19
N GLU A 587 -19.49 -7.86 -23.53
CA GLU A 587 -18.52 -6.97 -24.18
C GLU A 587 -17.27 -7.71 -24.71
N ASN A 588 -17.31 -9.05 -24.73
CA ASN A 588 -16.25 -9.94 -25.21
C ASN A 588 -14.91 -9.80 -24.45
N VAL A 589 -14.95 -9.47 -23.16
CA VAL A 589 -13.79 -9.61 -22.27
C VAL A 589 -13.51 -11.11 -22.06
N ASP A 590 -12.23 -11.49 -22.09
CA ASP A 590 -11.82 -12.87 -21.89
C ASP A 590 -12.32 -13.43 -20.54
N GLU A 591 -12.53 -14.74 -20.49
CA GLU A 591 -13.18 -15.42 -19.36
C GLU A 591 -12.46 -15.18 -18.03
N TYR A 592 -11.12 -15.18 -18.05
CA TYR A 592 -10.33 -15.18 -16.83
C TYR A 592 -10.19 -13.76 -16.27
N LEU A 593 -9.97 -12.78 -17.15
CA LEU A 593 -10.01 -11.36 -16.80
C LEU A 593 -11.42 -10.93 -16.38
N ALA A 594 -12.49 -11.42 -17.03
CA ALA A 594 -13.86 -11.11 -16.65
C ALA A 594 -14.18 -11.56 -15.21
N ARG A 595 -13.76 -12.77 -14.82
CA ARG A 595 -13.88 -13.29 -13.45
C ARG A 595 -13.06 -12.48 -12.45
N HIS A 596 -11.83 -12.11 -12.81
CA HIS A 596 -10.99 -11.26 -11.97
C HIS A 596 -11.65 -9.91 -11.68
N ILE A 597 -12.03 -9.14 -12.70
CA ILE A 597 -12.65 -7.82 -12.52
C ILE A 597 -13.96 -7.92 -11.76
N ALA A 598 -14.82 -8.91 -12.07
CA ALA A 598 -16.06 -9.14 -11.33
C ALA A 598 -15.84 -9.46 -9.84
N SER A 599 -14.72 -10.08 -9.46
CA SER A 599 -14.38 -10.34 -8.06
C SER A 599 -13.97 -9.07 -7.27
N LEU A 600 -13.39 -8.07 -7.94
CA LEU A 600 -13.04 -6.78 -7.33
C LEU A 600 -14.31 -5.96 -7.01
N PHE A 601 -15.32 -6.08 -7.86
CA PHE A 601 -16.57 -5.30 -7.80
C PHE A 601 -17.59 -5.80 -6.76
N VAL A 602 -17.36 -6.99 -6.17
CA VAL A 602 -18.09 -7.46 -4.97
C VAL A 602 -17.88 -6.51 -3.79
N ARG A 603 -16.77 -5.77 -3.76
CA ARG A 603 -16.55 -4.73 -2.74
C ARG A 603 -17.43 -3.51 -3.01
N ASP A 604 -17.82 -2.82 -1.94
CA ASP A 604 -18.36 -1.48 -2.08
C ASP A 604 -17.22 -0.45 -2.29
N PRO A 605 -17.48 0.62 -3.06
CA PRO A 605 -16.61 1.78 -3.08
C PRO A 605 -16.60 2.43 -1.68
N ILE A 606 -15.44 2.93 -1.23
CA ILE A 606 -15.29 3.45 0.14
C ILE A 606 -15.05 4.97 0.18
N VAL A 607 -14.41 5.52 -0.84
CA VAL A 607 -14.16 6.97 -0.97
C VAL A 607 -14.74 7.42 -2.30
N VAL A 608 -15.94 8.00 -2.25
CA VAL A 608 -16.61 8.61 -3.40
C VAL A 608 -16.64 10.12 -3.14
N PHE A 609 -16.50 10.93 -4.18
CA PHE A 609 -16.49 12.39 -4.05
C PHE A 609 -17.80 13.00 -4.57
N GLU A 610 -18.25 14.09 -3.95
CA GLU A 610 -19.35 14.92 -4.46
C GLU A 610 -19.04 15.41 -5.88
N GLY A 611 -20.09 15.62 -6.67
CA GLY A 611 -19.96 16.03 -8.08
C GLY A 611 -19.40 14.95 -9.03
N SER A 612 -18.88 13.83 -8.53
CA SER A 612 -18.41 12.72 -9.40
C SER A 612 -19.55 11.89 -10.02
N TYR A 613 -20.82 12.16 -9.70
CA TYR A 613 -21.98 11.45 -10.24
C TYR A 613 -23.14 12.39 -10.52
N SER A 614 -24.20 11.91 -11.19
CA SER A 614 -25.46 12.65 -11.30
C SER A 614 -26.56 12.04 -10.44
N GLU A 615 -27.22 12.86 -9.62
CA GLU A 615 -28.47 12.48 -8.96
C GLU A 615 -29.60 12.22 -9.99
N ARG A 616 -29.55 12.89 -11.14
CA ARG A 616 -30.49 12.66 -12.25
C ARG A 616 -30.37 11.25 -12.81
N ASP A 617 -29.17 10.67 -12.81
CA ASP A 617 -28.95 9.30 -13.28
C ASP A 617 -29.50 8.28 -12.29
N ILE A 618 -29.42 8.56 -10.98
CA ILE A 618 -30.05 7.73 -9.94
C ILE A 618 -31.56 7.67 -10.20
N ALA A 619 -32.21 8.82 -10.37
CA ALA A 619 -33.65 8.90 -10.64
C ALA A 619 -34.02 8.25 -11.99
N THR A 620 -33.20 8.44 -13.02
CA THR A 620 -33.46 7.89 -14.37
C THR A 620 -33.29 6.37 -14.41
N ILE A 621 -32.28 5.82 -13.74
CA ILE A 621 -32.11 4.37 -13.56
C ILE A 621 -33.27 3.78 -12.76
N GLN A 622 -33.67 4.40 -11.64
CA GLN A 622 -34.83 3.96 -10.87
C GLN A 622 -36.11 3.94 -11.71
N LYS A 623 -36.35 4.98 -12.51
CA LYS A 623 -37.47 5.03 -13.45
C LYS A 623 -37.41 3.89 -14.47
N LYS A 624 -36.25 3.64 -15.08
CA LYS A 624 -36.05 2.53 -16.04
C LYS A 624 -36.30 1.16 -15.40
N ILE A 625 -35.89 0.95 -14.15
CA ILE A 625 -36.18 -0.29 -13.38
C ILE A 625 -37.69 -0.48 -13.21
N MET A 626 -38.44 0.59 -12.92
CA MET A 626 -39.91 0.54 -12.82
C MET A 626 -40.57 0.27 -14.18
N GLU A 627 -40.10 0.90 -15.26
CA GLU A 627 -40.57 0.64 -16.64
C GLU A 627 -40.37 -0.84 -17.02
N LEU A 628 -39.18 -1.39 -16.78
CA LEU A 628 -38.87 -2.81 -17.02
C LEU A 628 -39.67 -3.78 -16.15
N SER A 629 -40.08 -3.36 -14.95
CA SER A 629 -40.98 -4.14 -14.08
C SER A 629 -42.41 -4.19 -14.63
N ASN A 630 -42.92 -3.04 -15.10
CA ASN A 630 -44.28 -2.92 -15.61
C ASN A 630 -44.50 -3.70 -16.93
N ASP A 631 -43.48 -3.79 -17.79
CA ASP A 631 -43.59 -4.56 -19.03
C ASP A 631 -43.53 -6.08 -18.80
N GLU A 632 -42.84 -6.58 -17.76
CA GLU A 632 -42.93 -8.00 -17.38
C GLU A 632 -44.33 -8.39 -16.90
N ASP A 633 -44.98 -7.52 -16.11
CA ASP A 633 -46.34 -7.77 -15.62
C ASP A 633 -47.39 -7.70 -16.75
N LYS A 634 -47.18 -6.87 -17.79
CA LYS A 634 -47.97 -6.93 -19.04
C LYS A 634 -47.75 -8.24 -19.80
N ILE A 635 -46.50 -8.69 -19.94
CA ILE A 635 -46.18 -9.93 -20.67
C ILE A 635 -46.80 -11.16 -19.97
N LYS A 636 -46.75 -11.23 -18.64
CA LYS A 636 -47.47 -12.27 -17.88
C LYS A 636 -48.98 -12.24 -18.15
N GLY A 637 -49.60 -11.07 -18.16
CA GLY A 637 -51.02 -10.91 -18.52
C GLY A 637 -51.38 -11.38 -19.94
N MET A 638 -50.45 -11.34 -20.89
CA MET A 638 -50.66 -11.85 -22.26
C MET A 638 -50.42 -13.37 -22.37
N VAL A 639 -49.53 -13.94 -21.56
CA VAL A 639 -49.26 -15.39 -21.53
C VAL A 639 -50.40 -16.15 -20.82
N GLU A 640 -50.95 -15.62 -19.72
CA GLU A 640 -52.14 -16.20 -19.09
C GLU A 640 -53.42 -16.00 -19.94
N GLY A 641 -53.42 -15.03 -20.85
CA GLY A 641 -54.47 -14.82 -21.85
C GLY A 641 -54.42 -15.74 -23.07
N SER A 642 -53.44 -16.66 -23.18
CA SER A 642 -53.22 -17.46 -24.40
C SER A 642 -53.03 -18.97 -24.14
N SER A 643 -53.96 -19.58 -23.38
CA SER A 643 -54.15 -21.04 -23.43
C SER A 643 -55.63 -21.47 -23.40
N SER A 644 -56.21 -21.72 -24.58
CA SER A 644 -57.41 -22.57 -24.72
C SER A 644 -57.49 -23.22 -26.11
N ASN A 645 -57.97 -24.48 -26.14
CA ASN A 645 -58.11 -25.39 -27.29
C ASN A 645 -56.77 -25.96 -27.82
N SER A 646 -56.51 -27.27 -27.84
CA SER A 646 -57.33 -28.47 -27.60
C SER A 646 -56.43 -29.61 -27.02
N LEU A 647 -56.87 -30.79 -26.57
CA LEU A 647 -58.06 -31.60 -26.85
C LEU A 647 -58.30 -32.62 -25.69
N SER A 648 -59.56 -32.98 -25.40
CA SER A 648 -60.07 -34.24 -24.76
C SER A 648 -59.25 -34.95 -23.65
N SER A 649 -59.80 -35.38 -22.51
CA SER A 649 -61.13 -35.97 -22.29
C SER A 649 -61.38 -36.26 -20.80
N LYS A 650 -62.63 -36.14 -20.33
CA LYS A 650 -63.22 -37.12 -19.39
C LYS A 650 -64.75 -37.09 -19.42
N VAL A 651 -65.32 -38.24 -19.08
CA VAL A 651 -66.74 -38.60 -19.24
C VAL A 651 -67.56 -38.25 -18.00
N LEU A 652 -68.79 -37.78 -18.24
CA LEU A 652 -70.01 -37.78 -17.41
C LEU A 652 -69.88 -37.97 -15.88
N LEU A 653 -70.56 -37.09 -15.12
CA LEU A 653 -71.84 -37.47 -14.49
C LEU A 653 -72.60 -36.23 -13.98
N ASP A 654 -73.93 -36.33 -13.97
CA ASP A 654 -74.86 -35.27 -13.59
C ASP A 654 -74.93 -35.03 -12.07
N ASN A 655 -75.27 -33.81 -11.65
CA ASN A 655 -76.62 -33.54 -11.11
C ASN A 655 -76.82 -32.06 -10.75
N GLU A 656 -78.09 -31.68 -10.66
CA GLU A 656 -78.57 -30.30 -10.50
C GLU A 656 -78.59 -29.80 -9.04
N ASP A 657 -78.86 -28.50 -8.93
CA ASP A 657 -79.80 -27.88 -7.99
C ASP A 657 -79.32 -27.15 -6.70
N ARG A 658 -79.78 -25.89 -6.64
CA ARG A 658 -80.25 -25.11 -5.47
C ARG A 658 -79.28 -24.53 -4.42
N ASN A 659 -79.12 -23.21 -4.56
CA ASN A 659 -79.69 -22.16 -3.69
C ASN A 659 -79.29 -22.02 -2.19
N LYS A 660 -78.96 -20.75 -1.88
CA LYS A 660 -79.32 -19.95 -0.68
C LYS A 660 -78.45 -19.96 0.59
N ASN A 661 -77.96 -18.74 0.84
CA ASN A 661 -78.13 -17.92 2.06
C ASN A 661 -77.24 -18.12 3.30
N ASP A 662 -76.87 -16.94 3.83
CA ASP A 662 -76.75 -16.57 5.26
C ASP A 662 -75.69 -17.27 6.13
N SER A 663 -75.16 -16.64 7.19
CA SER A 663 -75.01 -15.22 7.55
C SER A 663 -74.03 -15.13 8.75
N SER A 664 -73.33 -14.01 8.90
CA SER A 664 -72.82 -13.38 10.15
C SER A 664 -72.51 -14.22 11.42
N ILE A 665 -71.38 -13.93 12.12
CA ILE A 665 -71.35 -13.44 13.54
C ILE A 665 -69.91 -13.38 14.17
N LYS A 666 -69.57 -12.17 14.66
CA LYS A 666 -68.77 -11.76 15.87
C LYS A 666 -67.36 -12.32 16.22
N GLU A 667 -66.41 -11.37 16.19
CA GLU A 667 -65.63 -10.81 17.33
C GLU A 667 -64.88 -11.66 18.39
N MET A 668 -63.65 -11.18 18.69
CA MET A 668 -62.91 -11.21 19.97
C MET A 668 -62.34 -12.54 20.53
N ASN A 669 -61.03 -12.78 20.38
CA ASN A 669 -60.00 -12.31 21.34
C ASN A 669 -58.56 -12.86 21.09
N LYS A 670 -57.58 -11.99 21.39
CA LYS A 670 -56.21 -12.23 21.89
C LYS A 670 -55.34 -13.43 21.43
N SER A 671 -54.16 -13.05 20.92
CA SER A 671 -52.83 -13.67 21.12
C SER A 671 -52.63 -15.16 20.85
N ASN A 672 -51.91 -15.45 19.76
CA ASN A 672 -50.75 -16.34 19.81
C ASN A 672 -49.79 -15.99 18.67
N ASP A 673 -48.49 -16.03 18.97
CA ASP A 673 -47.44 -16.00 17.96
C ASP A 673 -47.53 -17.25 17.08
N ASN A 674 -47.41 -17.09 15.76
CA ASN A 674 -46.52 -17.92 14.94
C ASN A 674 -46.41 -17.43 13.49
N ASN A 675 -45.16 -17.35 13.03
CA ASN A 675 -44.68 -17.57 11.67
C ASN A 675 -45.71 -17.68 10.53
N HIS A 676 -45.79 -16.64 9.68
CA HIS A 676 -45.55 -16.79 8.23
C HIS A 676 -45.44 -15.40 7.57
N ASN A 677 -44.22 -14.92 7.34
CA ASN A 677 -44.00 -13.77 6.46
C ASN A 677 -42.58 -13.71 5.83
N ASN A 678 -42.10 -14.86 5.32
CA ASN A 678 -40.80 -14.94 4.62
C ASN A 678 -40.89 -15.05 3.09
N ASN A 679 -42.08 -15.16 2.48
CA ASN A 679 -42.19 -15.29 1.02
C ASN A 679 -42.34 -13.94 0.29
N CYS A 680 -42.99 -12.94 0.90
CA CYS A 680 -43.33 -11.68 0.20
C CYS A 680 -42.13 -10.74 -0.02
N HIS A 681 -41.08 -10.82 0.82
CA HIS A 681 -39.85 -10.03 0.64
C HIS A 681 -38.88 -10.63 -0.39
N ILE A 682 -38.93 -11.95 -0.63
CA ILE A 682 -38.04 -12.62 -1.57
C ILE A 682 -38.44 -12.27 -3.01
N GLU A 683 -39.72 -12.39 -3.36
CA GLU A 683 -40.19 -12.03 -4.72
C GLU A 683 -39.94 -10.56 -5.09
N TYR A 684 -40.04 -9.65 -4.11
CA TYR A 684 -39.82 -8.21 -4.34
C TYR A 684 -38.34 -7.86 -4.57
N ASN A 685 -37.41 -8.56 -3.93
CA ASN A 685 -35.98 -8.39 -4.15
C ASN A 685 -35.55 -9.01 -5.49
N ASN A 686 -36.02 -10.21 -5.82
CA ASN A 686 -35.68 -10.89 -7.08
C ASN A 686 -36.12 -10.07 -8.32
N LYS A 687 -37.31 -9.44 -8.29
CA LYS A 687 -37.74 -8.50 -9.35
C LYS A 687 -36.81 -7.29 -9.51
N LYS A 688 -36.20 -6.80 -8.42
CA LYS A 688 -35.31 -5.61 -8.45
C LYS A 688 -33.93 -5.95 -9.04
N ASP A 689 -33.37 -7.10 -8.69
CA ASP A 689 -32.05 -7.55 -9.16
C ASP A 689 -32.06 -7.97 -10.64
N ILE A 690 -33.10 -8.66 -11.11
CA ILE A 690 -33.30 -8.98 -12.54
C ILE A 690 -33.31 -7.71 -13.41
N ASN A 691 -33.99 -6.66 -12.93
CA ASN A 691 -34.09 -5.41 -13.68
C ASN A 691 -32.80 -4.58 -13.66
N MET A 692 -31.98 -4.64 -12.59
CA MET A 692 -30.62 -4.08 -12.61
C MET A 692 -29.72 -4.75 -13.65
N ASN A 693 -29.79 -6.08 -13.81
CA ASN A 693 -29.00 -6.81 -14.80
C ASN A 693 -29.27 -6.31 -16.23
N LYS A 694 -30.55 -6.05 -16.57
CA LYS A 694 -30.94 -5.45 -17.86
C LYS A 694 -30.35 -4.06 -18.10
N ILE A 695 -30.15 -3.24 -17.05
CA ILE A 695 -29.49 -1.92 -17.17
C ILE A 695 -28.01 -2.09 -17.54
N TYR A 696 -27.30 -3.00 -16.85
CA TYR A 696 -25.90 -3.32 -17.17
C TYR A 696 -25.76 -3.82 -18.61
N LEU A 697 -26.66 -4.72 -19.03
CA LEU A 697 -26.70 -5.29 -20.37
C LEU A 697 -27.30 -4.36 -21.44
N SER A 698 -27.55 -3.08 -21.15
CA SER A 698 -27.93 -2.13 -22.19
C SER A 698 -26.80 -1.90 -23.21
N ASP A 699 -27.17 -1.63 -24.46
CA ASP A 699 -26.27 -1.19 -25.53
C ASP A 699 -26.19 0.34 -25.64
N ASN A 700 -27.20 1.05 -25.15
CA ASN A 700 -27.30 2.50 -25.22
C ASN A 700 -27.42 3.11 -23.81
N PHE A 701 -26.50 4.01 -23.48
CA PHE A 701 -26.39 4.70 -22.20
C PHE A 701 -26.79 6.19 -22.25
N GLU A 702 -27.50 6.66 -23.29
CA GLU A 702 -28.09 8.03 -23.40
C GLU A 702 -28.98 8.46 -22.21
N PHE A 703 -29.40 7.50 -21.38
CA PHE A 703 -30.14 7.77 -20.13
C PHE A 703 -29.22 8.18 -18.96
N ILE A 704 -27.91 8.16 -19.17
CA ILE A 704 -26.88 8.69 -18.28
C ILE A 704 -26.51 10.08 -18.82
N GLU A 705 -26.70 11.09 -17.98
CA GLU A 705 -26.40 12.48 -18.29
C GLU A 705 -24.92 12.66 -18.64
N ASP A 706 -24.67 13.30 -19.78
CA ASP A 706 -23.35 13.62 -20.32
C ASP A 706 -22.39 12.41 -20.33
N TYR A 707 -22.89 11.20 -20.63
CA TYR A 707 -22.17 9.92 -20.50
C TYR A 707 -20.69 9.95 -20.92
N GLU A 708 -20.35 10.51 -22.09
CA GLU A 708 -18.95 10.62 -22.54
C GLU A 708 -18.12 11.55 -21.64
N GLU A 709 -18.61 12.75 -21.33
CA GLU A 709 -17.89 13.76 -20.54
C GLU A 709 -17.88 13.45 -19.04
N LYS A 710 -18.91 12.78 -18.52
CA LYS A 710 -19.08 12.53 -17.08
C LYS A 710 -18.57 11.16 -16.66
N VAL A 711 -18.81 10.12 -17.46
CA VAL A 711 -18.37 8.75 -17.15
C VAL A 711 -17.05 8.42 -17.83
N LEU A 712 -16.85 8.78 -19.10
CA LEU A 712 -15.68 8.32 -19.88
C LEU A 712 -14.48 9.26 -19.84
N SER A 713 -14.61 10.52 -19.39
CA SER A 713 -13.50 11.47 -19.29
C SER A 713 -12.47 11.16 -18.18
N SER A 714 -12.81 10.28 -17.25
CA SER A 714 -12.05 10.01 -16.03
C SER A 714 -11.97 8.51 -15.75
N HIS A 715 -10.88 8.06 -15.12
CA HIS A 715 -10.74 6.66 -14.67
C HIS A 715 -11.20 6.43 -13.21
N GLN A 716 -11.75 7.47 -12.57
CA GLN A 716 -11.95 7.52 -11.12
C GLN A 716 -12.94 6.49 -10.55
N HIS A 717 -14.00 6.11 -11.28
CA HIS A 717 -14.99 5.16 -10.76
C HIS A 717 -14.49 3.72 -10.80
N PHE A 718 -13.73 3.33 -11.82
CA PHE A 718 -13.01 2.06 -11.82
C PHE A 718 -11.97 2.01 -10.70
N GLU A 719 -11.21 3.09 -10.53
CA GLU A 719 -10.18 3.18 -9.47
C GLU A 719 -10.75 3.12 -8.04
N ASN A 720 -12.03 3.44 -7.82
CA ASN A 720 -12.66 3.19 -6.52
C ASN A 720 -12.69 1.71 -6.13
N PHE A 721 -12.77 0.79 -7.09
CA PHE A 721 -12.71 -0.65 -6.85
C PHE A 721 -11.27 -1.17 -6.98
N GLN A 722 -10.54 -0.73 -8.01
CA GLN A 722 -9.17 -1.18 -8.30
C GLN A 722 -8.15 -0.70 -7.25
N SER A 723 -8.10 0.59 -6.92
CA SER A 723 -7.13 1.12 -5.95
C SER A 723 -7.43 0.71 -4.51
N THR A 724 -8.64 0.24 -4.20
CA THR A 724 -9.06 -0.19 -2.86
C THR A 724 -9.24 -1.71 -2.69
N ASN A 725 -8.85 -2.49 -3.70
CA ASN A 725 -8.44 -3.88 -3.53
C ASN A 725 -6.89 -3.90 -3.64
N TRP A 726 -6.22 -4.35 -2.57
CA TRP A 726 -4.77 -4.29 -2.42
C TRP A 726 -4.19 -5.71 -2.39
N ASN A 727 -3.89 -6.25 -3.56
CA ASN A 727 -3.42 -7.62 -3.68
C ASN A 727 -1.89 -7.74 -3.58
N SER A 728 -1.35 -8.96 -3.43
CA SER A 728 0.11 -9.21 -3.46
C SER A 728 0.78 -8.79 -4.77
N VAL A 729 0.03 -8.92 -5.87
CA VAL A 729 0.34 -8.37 -7.19
C VAL A 729 -0.94 -7.70 -7.72
N ARG A 730 -0.81 -6.58 -8.42
CA ARG A 730 -1.95 -5.85 -9.03
C ARG A 730 -1.76 -5.75 -10.54
N PHE A 731 -2.77 -6.19 -11.30
CA PHE A 731 -2.88 -5.98 -12.74
C PHE A 731 -3.51 -4.61 -12.98
N LYS A 732 -2.81 -3.71 -13.67
CA LYS A 732 -3.17 -2.29 -13.81
C LYS A 732 -3.49 -1.98 -15.29
N PRO A 733 -4.76 -1.67 -15.62
CA PRO A 733 -5.13 -1.21 -16.94
C PRO A 733 -4.41 0.11 -17.34
N PRO A 734 -4.37 0.40 -18.66
CA PRO A 734 -4.10 1.74 -19.17
C PRO A 734 -5.08 2.76 -18.55
N PRO A 735 -4.61 3.90 -18.04
CA PRO A 735 -5.48 4.94 -17.50
C PRO A 735 -6.14 5.72 -18.65
N ILE A 736 -7.30 6.33 -18.39
CA ILE A 736 -7.89 7.28 -19.34
C ILE A 736 -7.14 8.61 -19.20
N LEU A 737 -6.20 8.86 -20.12
CA LEU A 737 -5.33 10.05 -20.16
C LEU A 737 -5.13 10.52 -21.61
N ASP A 738 -4.67 11.77 -21.76
CA ASP A 738 -4.06 12.43 -22.93
C ASP A 738 -4.90 12.58 -24.21
N ASN A 739 -5.73 11.61 -24.57
CA ASN A 739 -6.41 11.52 -25.86
C ASN A 739 -7.91 11.84 -25.81
N HIS A 740 -8.35 12.68 -24.85
CA HIS A 740 -9.76 13.02 -24.60
C HIS A 740 -10.69 11.80 -24.74
N PHE A 741 -10.37 10.71 -24.02
CA PHE A 741 -11.10 9.43 -24.01
C PHE A 741 -11.36 8.74 -25.37
N LYS A 742 -10.79 9.24 -26.48
CA LYS A 742 -11.08 8.78 -27.86
C LYS A 742 -10.01 7.85 -28.45
N GLY A 743 -8.93 7.57 -27.73
CA GLY A 743 -7.83 6.72 -28.18
C GLY A 743 -7.12 5.97 -27.06
N PRO A 744 -6.20 5.05 -27.37
CA PRO A 744 -5.39 4.34 -26.37
C PRO A 744 -4.53 5.32 -25.56
N SER A 745 -4.16 4.91 -24.34
CA SER A 745 -3.34 5.74 -23.44
C SER A 745 -1.87 5.67 -23.82
N SER A 746 -1.13 6.78 -23.58
CA SER A 746 0.33 6.81 -23.56
C SER A 746 0.94 5.76 -22.61
N ILE A 747 0.20 5.35 -21.57
CA ILE A 747 0.65 4.40 -20.55
C ILE A 747 0.06 3.00 -20.78
N GLY A 748 0.92 1.99 -20.72
CA GLY A 748 0.62 0.59 -21.03
C GLY A 748 -0.17 -0.21 -20.00
N TRP A 749 -0.46 -1.46 -20.37
CA TRP A 749 -0.84 -2.52 -19.44
C TRP A 749 0.34 -2.78 -18.48
N ARG A 750 0.06 -2.78 -17.18
CA ARG A 750 1.09 -2.82 -16.14
C ARG A 750 0.82 -3.90 -15.10
N VAL A 751 1.89 -4.36 -14.47
CA VAL A 751 1.87 -5.22 -13.28
C VAL A 751 2.62 -4.52 -12.17
N GLU A 752 2.03 -4.49 -10.98
CA GLU A 752 2.59 -3.86 -9.79
C GLU A 752 2.83 -4.95 -8.73
N PHE A 753 4.09 -5.11 -8.32
CA PHE A 753 4.56 -6.08 -7.34
C PHE A 753 4.67 -5.40 -5.97
N ARG A 754 3.98 -5.94 -4.95
CA ARG A 754 3.61 -5.19 -3.73
C ARG A 754 4.02 -5.84 -2.41
N THR A 755 4.49 -7.07 -2.42
CA THR A 755 4.80 -7.79 -1.17
C THR A 755 6.10 -7.38 -0.44
N PRO A 756 7.17 -6.87 -1.06
CA PRO A 756 8.40 -6.53 -0.34
C PRO A 756 8.18 -5.59 0.86
N ASP A 757 8.75 -5.94 2.02
CA ASP A 757 8.94 -4.97 3.12
C ASP A 757 9.96 -3.92 2.65
N ILE A 758 9.84 -2.65 3.08
CA ILE A 758 10.89 -1.65 2.79
C ILE A 758 12.20 -2.04 3.49
N GLN A 759 13.33 -1.91 2.79
CA GLN A 759 14.65 -2.26 3.32
C GLN A 759 15.33 -1.06 3.97
N ILE A 760 16.29 -1.33 4.86
CA ILE A 760 16.98 -0.32 5.68
C ILE A 760 17.82 0.60 4.80
N THR A 761 18.53 0.06 3.80
CA THR A 761 19.45 0.80 2.93
C THR A 761 18.94 0.97 1.51
N ASP A 762 19.41 2.01 0.82
CA ASP A 762 19.10 2.21 -0.60
C ASP A 762 19.64 1.06 -1.48
N PHE A 763 20.80 0.50 -1.14
CA PHE A 763 21.39 -0.69 -1.79
C PHE A 763 20.46 -1.92 -1.74
N GLU A 764 19.87 -2.21 -0.59
CA GLU A 764 18.95 -3.35 -0.46
C GLU A 764 17.65 -3.11 -1.26
N ASN A 765 17.13 -1.88 -1.23
CA ASN A 765 15.94 -1.51 -1.99
C ASN A 765 16.22 -1.60 -3.51
N SER A 766 17.34 -1.09 -4.00
CA SER A 766 17.71 -1.19 -5.42
C SER A 766 18.01 -2.62 -5.86
N CYS A 767 18.56 -3.45 -4.96
CA CYS A 767 18.71 -4.90 -5.17
C CYS A 767 17.36 -5.58 -5.44
N VAL A 768 16.37 -5.37 -4.57
CA VAL A 768 15.03 -5.95 -4.71
C VAL A 768 14.37 -5.52 -6.02
N VAL A 769 14.38 -4.22 -6.35
CA VAL A 769 13.80 -3.71 -7.60
C VAL A 769 14.48 -4.30 -8.83
N THR A 770 15.82 -4.32 -8.84
CA THR A 770 16.60 -4.84 -9.97
C THR A 770 16.35 -6.33 -10.20
N LEU A 771 16.29 -7.13 -9.12
CA LEU A 771 16.08 -8.57 -9.23
C LEU A 771 14.64 -8.94 -9.62
N VAL A 772 13.62 -8.20 -9.17
CA VAL A 772 12.24 -8.41 -9.64
C VAL A 772 12.09 -8.01 -11.11
N MET A 773 12.73 -6.91 -11.54
CA MET A 773 12.76 -6.51 -12.96
C MET A 773 13.44 -7.58 -13.83
N LEU A 774 14.64 -8.04 -13.44
CA LEU A 774 15.38 -9.10 -14.13
C LEU A 774 14.56 -10.39 -14.22
N LEU A 775 13.99 -10.84 -13.09
CA LEU A 775 13.19 -12.05 -13.02
C LEU A 775 11.93 -11.94 -13.88
N SER A 776 11.26 -10.78 -13.91
CA SER A 776 10.09 -10.55 -14.77
C SER A 776 10.45 -10.62 -16.25
N LYS A 777 11.57 -10.03 -16.64
CA LYS A 777 12.09 -10.07 -18.02
C LYS A 777 12.48 -11.49 -18.43
N PHE A 778 13.14 -12.24 -17.54
CA PHE A 778 13.53 -13.63 -17.75
C PHE A 778 12.32 -14.57 -17.86
N ILE A 779 11.36 -14.47 -16.93
CA ILE A 779 10.09 -15.22 -16.96
C ILE A 779 9.34 -15.00 -18.27
N LEU A 780 9.25 -13.75 -18.75
CA LEU A 780 8.59 -13.41 -20.00
C LEU A 780 9.31 -13.97 -21.24
N LYS A 781 10.65 -13.95 -21.22
CA LYS A 781 11.51 -14.42 -22.30
C LYS A 781 11.47 -15.95 -22.44
N GLU A 782 11.62 -16.69 -21.34
CA GLU A 782 11.65 -18.16 -21.32
C GLU A 782 10.27 -18.82 -21.17
N ARG A 783 9.22 -18.02 -20.92
CA ARG A 783 7.83 -18.49 -20.69
C ARG A 783 7.75 -19.57 -19.59
N LEU A 784 8.38 -19.35 -18.44
CA LEU A 784 8.34 -20.29 -17.31
C LEU A 784 6.92 -20.59 -16.79
N ASN A 785 6.68 -21.83 -16.39
CA ASN A 785 5.45 -22.25 -15.71
C ASN A 785 5.70 -22.37 -14.19
N LEU A 786 5.29 -21.35 -13.44
CA LEU A 786 5.43 -21.33 -11.97
C LEU A 786 4.15 -21.68 -11.23
N TYR A 787 3.00 -21.82 -11.91
CA TYR A 787 1.68 -21.96 -11.29
C TYR A 787 1.64 -23.04 -10.21
N ILE A 788 1.04 -22.71 -9.06
CA ILE A 788 0.65 -23.64 -7.99
C ILE A 788 -0.82 -23.39 -7.62
N PRO A 789 -1.56 -24.38 -7.07
CA PRO A 789 -2.88 -24.16 -6.49
C PRO A 789 -2.92 -22.97 -5.54
N MET A 790 -3.98 -22.18 -5.63
CA MET A 790 -4.16 -20.94 -4.85
C MET A 790 -4.17 -21.23 -3.35
N THR A 791 -4.65 -22.40 -2.91
CA THR A 791 -4.51 -22.86 -1.52
C THR A 791 -3.05 -22.99 -1.07
N LEU A 792 -2.16 -23.54 -1.91
CA LEU A 792 -0.72 -23.62 -1.62
C LEU A 792 -0.03 -22.25 -1.69
N LEU A 793 -0.51 -21.35 -2.56
CA LEU A 793 -0.01 -19.97 -2.62
C LEU A 793 -0.33 -19.18 -1.34
N GLU A 794 -1.54 -19.35 -0.81
CA GLU A 794 -1.95 -18.75 0.46
C GLU A 794 -1.18 -19.34 1.65
N GLU A 795 -0.96 -20.66 1.70
CA GLU A 795 -0.09 -21.29 2.71
C GLU A 795 1.37 -20.79 2.60
N ASN A 796 1.90 -20.57 1.40
CA ASN A 796 3.19 -19.90 1.23
C ASN A 796 3.19 -18.47 1.82
N LEU A 797 2.11 -17.71 1.63
CA LEU A 797 1.94 -16.37 2.19
C LEU A 797 1.83 -16.41 3.74
N PHE A 798 1.29 -17.49 4.32
CA PHE A 798 1.36 -17.74 5.75
C PHE A 798 2.79 -17.92 6.24
N ARG A 799 3.49 -18.89 5.64
CA ARG A 799 4.85 -19.29 6.04
C ARG A 799 5.82 -18.11 5.93
N ALA A 800 5.68 -17.29 4.89
CA ALA A 800 6.47 -16.06 4.70
C ALA A 800 6.36 -15.05 5.86
N SER A 801 5.28 -15.07 6.65
CA SER A 801 5.09 -14.14 7.77
C SER A 801 5.76 -14.58 9.06
N LYS A 802 6.07 -15.88 9.21
CA LYS A 802 6.66 -16.44 10.43
C LYS A 802 8.08 -15.92 10.67
N ARG A 803 8.48 -15.85 11.93
CA ARG A 803 9.86 -15.49 12.30
C ARG A 803 10.88 -16.44 11.65
N GLU A 804 11.92 -15.85 11.05
CA GLU A 804 13.02 -16.54 10.36
C GLU A 804 12.57 -17.43 9.18
N ALA A 805 11.43 -17.12 8.56
CA ALA A 805 10.87 -17.91 7.45
C ALA A 805 11.85 -18.18 6.30
N LEU A 806 12.73 -17.22 5.99
CA LEU A 806 13.72 -17.35 4.91
C LEU A 806 14.63 -18.59 5.04
N THR A 807 15.00 -18.95 6.28
CA THR A 807 15.96 -20.04 6.57
C THR A 807 15.34 -21.23 7.29
N LYS A 808 14.18 -21.06 7.94
CA LYS A 808 13.51 -22.13 8.71
C LYS A 808 12.30 -22.75 8.03
N GLU A 809 11.58 -22.00 7.20
CA GLU A 809 10.38 -22.49 6.55
C GLU A 809 10.67 -23.05 5.16
N LYS A 810 9.72 -23.85 4.65
CA LYS A 810 9.72 -24.34 3.27
C LYS A 810 8.47 -23.88 2.56
N PHE A 811 8.59 -23.66 1.27
CA PHE A 811 7.54 -23.13 0.41
C PHE A 811 7.19 -24.15 -0.66
N TYR A 812 5.90 -24.30 -0.95
CA TYR A 812 5.42 -25.09 -2.07
C TYR A 812 5.87 -24.46 -3.37
N PHE A 813 6.60 -25.23 -4.17
CA PHE A 813 7.07 -24.81 -5.48
C PHE A 813 6.96 -25.96 -6.48
N ARG A 814 6.84 -25.64 -7.77
CA ARG A 814 6.74 -26.65 -8.83
C ARG A 814 8.08 -27.35 -9.04
N LYS A 815 8.04 -28.62 -9.45
CA LYS A 815 9.24 -29.41 -9.80
C LYS A 815 9.80 -29.07 -11.18
N ASP A 816 8.93 -28.99 -12.18
CA ASP A 816 9.26 -28.78 -13.58
C ASP A 816 8.76 -27.39 -14.03
N LEU A 817 9.65 -26.51 -14.47
CA LEU A 817 9.32 -25.13 -14.82
C LEU A 817 9.01 -24.94 -16.31
N SER A 818 9.03 -26.02 -17.10
CA SER A 818 8.80 -25.98 -18.55
C SER A 818 7.38 -25.52 -18.88
N TYR A 819 7.24 -24.60 -19.84
CA TYR A 819 5.97 -23.98 -20.22
C TYR A 819 4.83 -25.00 -20.40
N ASP A 820 4.99 -25.94 -21.32
CA ASP A 820 3.97 -26.88 -21.78
C ASP A 820 3.84 -28.15 -20.92
N THR A 821 4.56 -28.25 -19.79
CA THR A 821 4.69 -29.49 -19.02
C THR A 821 3.35 -30.14 -18.67
N LEU A 822 3.30 -31.47 -18.79
CA LEU A 822 2.19 -32.26 -18.28
C LEU A 822 2.27 -32.47 -16.76
N ASN A 823 3.43 -32.23 -16.14
CA ASN A 823 3.71 -32.49 -14.74
C ASN A 823 3.15 -31.39 -13.82
N ASN A 824 2.21 -31.77 -12.95
CA ASN A 824 1.59 -30.91 -11.94
C ASN A 824 2.00 -31.29 -10.51
N GLU A 825 3.22 -31.83 -10.33
CA GLU A 825 3.80 -32.07 -9.00
C GLU A 825 4.41 -30.81 -8.38
N PHE A 826 4.14 -30.65 -7.09
CA PHE A 826 4.71 -29.62 -6.22
C PHE A 826 5.50 -30.28 -5.09
N GLU A 827 6.49 -29.57 -4.56
CA GLU A 827 7.27 -30.01 -3.42
C GLU A 827 7.65 -28.84 -2.51
N GLU A 828 7.99 -29.14 -1.26
CA GLU A 828 8.39 -28.13 -0.28
C GLU A 828 9.90 -27.89 -0.33
N LYS A 829 10.30 -26.68 -0.75
CA LYS A 829 11.70 -26.26 -0.90
C LYS A 829 12.06 -25.12 0.04
N SER A 830 13.34 -25.01 0.41
CA SER A 830 13.83 -23.74 0.97
C SER A 830 13.87 -22.66 -0.13
N ILE A 831 13.85 -21.39 0.24
CA ILE A 831 14.01 -20.30 -0.74
C ILE A 831 15.39 -20.37 -1.42
N TYR A 832 16.42 -20.83 -0.69
CA TYR A 832 17.74 -21.09 -1.28
C TYR A 832 17.67 -22.10 -2.43
N ASP A 833 16.95 -23.23 -2.26
CA ASP A 833 16.78 -24.22 -3.32
C ASP A 833 15.96 -23.68 -4.51
N ILE A 834 14.90 -22.90 -4.24
CA ILE A 834 14.06 -22.30 -5.30
C ILE A 834 14.85 -21.33 -6.17
N PHE A 835 15.79 -20.58 -5.58
CA PHE A 835 16.55 -19.56 -6.29
C PHE A 835 17.90 -20.03 -6.84
N PHE A 836 18.59 -20.96 -6.17
CA PHE A 836 20.01 -21.25 -6.43
C PHE A 836 20.36 -22.72 -6.67
N ASN A 837 19.36 -23.62 -6.79
CA ASN A 837 19.63 -25.00 -7.22
C ASN A 837 20.23 -25.04 -8.64
N GLU A 838 21.30 -25.82 -8.83
CA GLU A 838 22.08 -25.89 -10.08
C GLU A 838 21.33 -26.50 -11.29
N THR A 839 20.14 -27.06 -11.08
CA THR A 839 19.30 -27.61 -12.16
C THR A 839 18.23 -26.62 -12.64
N ASN A 840 17.46 -26.03 -11.71
CA ASN A 840 16.29 -25.21 -12.03
C ASN A 840 16.07 -24.01 -11.08
N GLY A 841 17.09 -23.58 -10.32
CA GLY A 841 17.01 -22.40 -9.46
C GLY A 841 16.79 -21.11 -10.25
N LEU A 842 15.81 -20.29 -9.89
CA LEU A 842 15.41 -19.12 -10.69
C LEU A 842 16.54 -18.10 -10.92
N PHE A 843 17.30 -17.73 -9.89
CA PHE A 843 18.42 -16.79 -10.05
C PHE A 843 19.67 -17.45 -10.64
N PHE A 844 19.85 -18.76 -10.46
CA PHE A 844 20.86 -19.52 -11.19
C PHE A 844 20.59 -19.51 -12.72
N LEU A 845 19.32 -19.61 -13.13
CA LEU A 845 18.93 -19.46 -14.53
C LEU A 845 19.05 -18.01 -15.02
N CYS A 846 18.62 -17.01 -14.22
CA CYS A 846 18.82 -15.60 -14.54
C CYS A 846 20.32 -15.24 -14.71
N TYR A 847 21.20 -15.81 -13.90
CA TYR A 847 22.65 -15.63 -14.02
C TYR A 847 23.17 -16.09 -15.39
N LYS A 848 22.74 -17.27 -15.88
CA LYS A 848 23.10 -17.75 -17.23
C LYS A 848 22.60 -16.81 -18.33
N TYR A 849 21.35 -16.38 -18.23
CA TYR A 849 20.75 -15.42 -19.17
C TYR A 849 21.52 -14.08 -19.21
N VAL A 850 21.98 -13.59 -18.06
CA VAL A 850 22.81 -12.37 -17.94
C VAL A 850 24.20 -12.58 -18.55
N ASP A 851 24.84 -13.74 -18.32
CA ASP A 851 26.12 -14.11 -18.94
C ASP A 851 26.01 -14.25 -20.48
N GLU A 852 24.87 -14.70 -21.00
CA GLU A 852 24.59 -14.80 -22.44
C GLU A 852 24.41 -13.42 -23.08
N LEU A 853 23.55 -12.56 -22.51
CA LEU A 853 23.37 -11.18 -22.99
C LEU A 853 24.66 -10.36 -22.96
N PHE A 854 25.53 -10.61 -21.97
CA PHE A 854 26.85 -9.98 -21.91
C PHE A 854 27.77 -10.44 -23.05
N LYS A 855 27.81 -11.74 -23.36
CA LYS A 855 28.59 -12.29 -24.50
C LYS A 855 28.06 -11.81 -25.85
N GLU A 856 26.76 -11.55 -25.96
CA GLU A 856 26.13 -10.97 -27.16
C GLU A 856 26.35 -9.45 -27.30
N GLY A 857 26.97 -8.79 -26.31
CA GLY A 857 27.19 -7.34 -26.30
C GLY A 857 25.92 -6.51 -26.05
N LEU A 858 24.83 -7.14 -25.60
CA LEU A 858 23.55 -6.48 -25.29
C LEU A 858 23.51 -5.92 -23.85
N LEU A 859 24.45 -6.33 -23.00
CA LEU A 859 24.59 -5.89 -21.62
C LEU A 859 25.97 -5.28 -21.38
N ASN A 860 26.02 -4.10 -20.76
CA ASN A 860 27.28 -3.47 -20.39
C ASN A 860 27.90 -4.08 -19.12
N GLN A 861 29.22 -3.96 -18.98
CA GLN A 861 29.98 -4.54 -17.86
C GLN A 861 29.52 -4.04 -16.48
N SER A 862 29.13 -2.77 -16.37
CA SER A 862 28.68 -2.17 -15.11
C SER A 862 27.38 -2.83 -14.63
N ALA A 863 26.41 -2.98 -15.54
CA ALA A 863 25.14 -3.63 -15.25
C ALA A 863 25.31 -5.13 -14.95
N LYS A 864 26.19 -5.83 -15.67
CA LYS A 864 26.54 -7.22 -15.37
C LYS A 864 27.10 -7.36 -13.95
N ASN A 865 28.13 -6.58 -13.61
CA ASN A 865 28.75 -6.59 -12.28
C ASN A 865 27.73 -6.29 -11.17
N LYS A 866 26.82 -5.35 -11.40
CA LYS A 866 25.79 -4.95 -10.43
C LYS A 866 24.77 -6.07 -10.18
N ILE A 867 24.45 -6.86 -11.20
CA ILE A 867 23.55 -8.02 -11.06
C ILE A 867 24.25 -9.18 -10.38
N ASP A 868 25.50 -9.46 -10.75
CA ASP A 868 26.30 -10.51 -10.09
C ASP A 868 26.44 -10.21 -8.58
N GLU A 869 26.69 -8.94 -8.21
CA GLU A 869 26.68 -8.43 -6.84
C GLU A 869 25.34 -8.70 -6.13
N TYR A 870 24.22 -8.31 -6.74
CA TYR A 870 22.89 -8.51 -6.15
C TYR A 870 22.46 -9.99 -6.04
N ILE A 871 22.82 -10.83 -7.02
CA ILE A 871 22.54 -12.27 -7.00
C ILE A 871 23.33 -12.95 -5.88
N GLU A 872 24.63 -12.65 -5.73
CA GLU A 872 25.47 -13.20 -4.65
C GLU A 872 25.05 -12.65 -3.28
N PHE A 873 24.63 -11.38 -3.18
CA PHE A 873 24.02 -10.82 -1.97
C PHE A 873 22.77 -11.60 -1.51
N VAL A 874 21.81 -11.83 -2.43
CA VAL A 874 20.61 -12.62 -2.11
C VAL A 874 20.96 -14.08 -1.78
N LYS A 875 21.99 -14.66 -2.41
CA LYS A 875 22.48 -16.01 -2.10
C LYS A 875 23.07 -16.10 -0.68
N GLN A 876 23.83 -15.10 -0.25
CA GLN A 876 24.33 -15.03 1.13
C GLN A 876 23.19 -14.82 2.15
N ARG A 877 22.17 -14.02 1.81
CA ARG A 877 20.98 -13.83 2.66
C ARG A 877 20.14 -15.11 2.78
N CYS A 878 19.86 -15.79 1.66
CA CYS A 878 19.11 -17.05 1.64
C CYS A 878 19.84 -18.21 2.34
N SER A 879 21.18 -18.21 2.35
CA SER A 879 21.99 -19.19 3.09
C SER A 879 22.20 -18.84 4.57
N GLY A 880 21.66 -17.70 5.03
CA GLY A 880 21.80 -17.24 6.42
C GLY A 880 23.20 -16.73 6.80
N LYS A 881 24.10 -16.49 5.82
CA LYS A 881 25.42 -15.88 6.06
C LYS A 881 25.31 -14.41 6.46
N ILE A 882 24.34 -13.70 5.89
CA ILE A 882 23.92 -12.36 6.27
C ILE A 882 22.44 -12.40 6.62
N CYS A 883 22.01 -11.51 7.52
CA CYS A 883 20.67 -11.54 8.08
C CYS A 883 19.66 -10.73 7.25
N THR A 884 18.36 -10.93 7.54
CA THR A 884 17.29 -10.04 7.06
C THR A 884 17.18 -8.81 7.97
N GLY A 885 16.54 -7.74 7.49
CA GLY A 885 16.31 -6.53 8.30
C GLY A 885 15.57 -6.83 9.61
N ALA A 886 14.65 -7.79 9.61
CA ALA A 886 13.91 -8.22 10.80
C ALA A 886 14.81 -8.90 11.82
N MET A 887 15.71 -9.79 11.37
CA MET A 887 16.69 -10.43 12.24
C MET A 887 17.70 -9.41 12.77
N TYR A 888 18.19 -8.48 11.94
CA TYR A 888 19.10 -7.41 12.35
C TYR A 888 18.50 -6.55 13.48
N LEU A 889 17.30 -6.01 13.26
CA LEU A 889 16.58 -5.18 14.24
C LEU A 889 16.22 -5.97 15.51
N ARG A 890 15.84 -7.24 15.38
CA ARG A 890 15.57 -8.13 16.52
C ARG A 890 16.82 -8.37 17.36
N ASN A 891 17.95 -8.69 16.73
CA ASN A 891 19.23 -8.87 17.41
C ASN A 891 19.71 -7.59 18.10
N PHE A 892 19.52 -6.42 17.46
CA PHE A 892 19.80 -5.13 18.07
C PHE A 892 19.00 -4.93 19.37
N ILE A 893 17.68 -5.22 19.36
CA ILE A 893 16.81 -5.09 20.54
C ILE A 893 17.19 -6.11 21.63
N LEU A 894 17.38 -7.40 21.28
CA LEU A 894 17.67 -8.45 22.24
C LEU A 894 19.01 -8.25 22.99
N ASN A 895 19.99 -7.64 22.32
CA ASN A 895 21.29 -7.30 22.90
C ASN A 895 21.34 -5.88 23.50
N HIS A 896 20.25 -5.12 23.47
CA HIS A 896 20.25 -3.73 23.93
C HIS A 896 20.36 -3.65 25.46
N PRO A 897 21.25 -2.82 26.04
CA PRO A 897 21.43 -2.74 27.50
C PRO A 897 20.20 -2.33 28.31
N ALA A 898 19.19 -1.72 27.68
CA ALA A 898 17.93 -1.33 28.32
C ALA A 898 16.79 -2.32 28.04
N TYR A 899 17.06 -3.48 27.43
CA TYR A 899 16.05 -4.49 27.15
C TYR A 899 15.84 -5.43 28.33
N GLU A 900 14.62 -5.46 28.86
CA GLU A 900 14.25 -6.14 30.11
C GLU A 900 13.85 -7.62 29.92
N LYS A 901 14.13 -8.19 28.74
CA LYS A 901 13.74 -9.57 28.35
C LYS A 901 12.24 -9.82 28.41
N ASN A 902 11.46 -8.80 28.06
CA ASN A 902 10.01 -8.76 28.17
C ASN A 902 9.33 -8.38 26.84
N SER A 903 10.07 -8.42 25.73
CA SER A 903 9.61 -8.08 24.38
C SER A 903 9.18 -6.62 24.17
N TYR A 904 9.32 -5.73 25.17
CA TYR A 904 8.89 -4.34 25.06
C TYR A 904 10.02 -3.40 24.61
N ILE A 905 9.69 -2.48 23.70
CA ILE A 905 10.56 -1.44 23.17
C ILE A 905 10.31 -0.16 23.96
N ASN A 906 11.11 0.10 25.00
CA ASN A 906 11.03 1.35 25.77
C ASN A 906 11.61 2.56 24.99
N SER A 907 11.47 3.77 25.54
CA SER A 907 11.89 5.02 24.87
C SER A 907 13.36 5.05 24.48
N LYS A 908 14.25 4.47 25.28
CA LYS A 908 15.67 4.41 24.98
C LYS A 908 15.96 3.48 23.80
N ILE A 909 15.39 2.27 23.80
CA ILE A 909 15.50 1.34 22.67
C ILE A 909 14.93 1.99 21.39
N ASN A 910 13.77 2.65 21.48
CA ASN A 910 13.15 3.36 20.36
C ASN A 910 14.06 4.45 19.78
N TYR A 911 14.67 5.29 20.63
CA TYR A 911 15.63 6.30 20.19
C TYR A 911 16.88 5.69 19.55
N ASP A 912 17.47 4.67 20.17
CA ASP A 912 18.70 4.05 19.67
C ASP A 912 18.45 3.31 18.33
N ILE A 913 17.26 2.72 18.10
CA ILE A 913 16.85 2.21 16.76
C ILE A 913 16.74 3.35 15.75
N CYS A 914 15.95 4.39 16.03
CA CYS A 914 15.74 5.49 15.09
C CYS A 914 17.06 6.20 14.74
N LYS A 915 17.97 6.32 15.70
CA LYS A 915 19.32 6.84 15.49
C LYS A 915 20.18 5.92 14.62
N LEU A 916 20.25 4.63 14.95
CA LEU A 916 21.00 3.64 14.16
C LEU A 916 20.61 3.71 12.69
N ILE A 917 19.31 3.69 12.38
CA ILE A 917 18.83 3.71 10.99
C ILE A 917 19.10 5.05 10.29
N ALA A 918 18.98 6.18 11.01
CA ALA A 918 19.32 7.49 10.46
C ALA A 918 20.82 7.64 10.17
N ASP A 919 21.69 7.03 10.98
CA ASP A 919 23.14 7.08 10.79
C ASP A 919 23.60 6.05 9.73
N ILE A 920 22.93 4.90 9.58
CA ILE A 920 23.08 3.99 8.44
C ILE A 920 22.66 4.69 7.13
N GLY A 921 21.51 5.37 7.11
CA GLY A 921 21.01 6.09 5.93
C GLY A 921 21.86 7.31 5.50
N LYS A 922 22.88 7.68 6.28
CA LYS A 922 23.90 8.67 5.94
C LYS A 922 25.26 8.07 5.53
N GLY A 923 25.44 6.75 5.65
CA GLY A 923 26.74 6.09 5.50
C GLY A 923 27.68 6.22 6.71
N LEU A 924 27.21 6.72 7.86
CA LEU A 924 28.03 6.82 9.08
C LEU A 924 28.26 5.46 9.75
N ILE A 925 27.29 4.55 9.59
CA ILE A 925 27.33 3.17 10.08
C ILE A 925 27.08 2.23 8.90
N ILE A 926 27.89 1.19 8.76
CA ILE A 926 27.72 0.17 7.72
C ILE A 926 27.43 -1.17 8.41
N PRO A 927 26.18 -1.66 8.36
CA PRO A 927 25.76 -2.85 9.08
C PRO A 927 26.26 -4.12 8.36
N GLN A 928 27.49 -4.57 8.67
CA GLN A 928 28.08 -5.77 8.05
C GLN A 928 27.25 -7.05 8.24
N GLU A 929 26.51 -7.18 9.35
CA GLU A 929 25.58 -8.31 9.56
C GLU A 929 24.44 -8.36 8.52
N LEU A 930 24.05 -7.20 7.97
CA LEU A 930 22.96 -7.02 7.02
C LEU A 930 23.45 -6.98 5.56
N LEU A 931 24.64 -6.40 5.34
CA LEU A 931 25.21 -6.05 4.02
C LEU A 931 26.45 -6.86 3.64
N GLY A 932 27.00 -7.69 4.54
CA GLY A 932 28.20 -8.49 4.29
C GLY A 932 29.38 -7.67 3.78
N VAL A 933 30.00 -8.16 2.70
CA VAL A 933 31.16 -7.54 2.03
C VAL A 933 30.76 -6.60 0.87
N PHE A 934 29.47 -6.49 0.56
CA PHE A 934 28.97 -5.82 -0.65
C PHE A 934 28.95 -4.29 -0.54
N VAL A 935 29.13 -3.74 0.66
CA VAL A 935 29.23 -2.29 0.89
C VAL A 935 30.57 -1.98 1.56
N ASP A 936 31.50 -1.47 0.76
CA ASP A 936 32.87 -1.15 1.20
C ASP A 936 32.90 0.05 2.17
N PRO A 937 33.44 -0.13 3.40
CA PRO A 937 33.61 0.93 4.38
C PRO A 937 34.38 2.16 3.92
N TYR A 938 35.29 2.02 2.96
CA TYR A 938 36.06 3.15 2.43
C TYR A 938 35.34 3.87 1.30
N LYS A 939 34.76 3.17 0.31
CA LYS A 939 33.97 3.83 -0.75
C LYS A 939 32.79 4.64 -0.24
N GLU A 940 32.00 4.14 0.71
CA GLU A 940 30.85 4.90 1.21
C GLU A 940 31.25 6.09 2.08
N ARG A 941 32.29 5.95 2.93
CA ARG A 941 32.81 7.07 3.72
C ARG A 941 33.46 8.14 2.84
N ILE A 942 34.13 7.75 1.76
CA ILE A 942 34.64 8.71 0.76
C ILE A 942 33.48 9.37 0.00
N LYS A 943 32.42 8.64 -0.38
CA LYS A 943 31.20 9.24 -0.99
C LYS A 943 30.49 10.25 -0.07
N SER A 944 30.45 10.03 1.24
CA SER A 944 29.90 11.01 2.19
C SER A 944 30.82 12.22 2.40
N ASP A 945 32.14 12.01 2.40
CA ASP A 945 33.15 13.04 2.72
C ASP A 945 33.76 13.74 1.49
N ILE A 946 33.35 13.40 0.26
CA ILE A 946 33.79 14.03 -1.00
C ILE A 946 33.43 15.54 -1.09
N ARG A 947 32.62 16.07 -0.17
CA ARG A 947 32.42 17.52 0.00
C ARG A 947 33.44 18.22 0.90
N GLN A 948 34.42 17.51 1.48
CA GLN A 948 35.46 18.09 2.35
C GLN A 948 36.88 17.52 2.16
N ILE A 949 37.08 16.40 1.48
CA ILE A 949 38.43 15.89 1.16
C ILE A 949 38.94 16.54 -0.12
N ASN A 950 39.86 17.51 0.02
CA ASN A 950 40.62 18.07 -1.10
C ASN A 950 41.44 16.96 -1.78
N GLU A 951 41.62 16.97 -3.11
CA GLU A 951 42.40 15.96 -3.85
C GLU A 951 43.80 15.73 -3.27
N SER A 952 44.41 16.80 -2.73
CA SER A 952 45.66 16.77 -1.96
C SER A 952 45.63 15.74 -0.80
N GLN A 953 44.52 15.61 -0.07
CA GLN A 953 44.37 14.66 1.03
C GLN A 953 44.15 13.22 0.55
N TYR A 954 43.46 13.02 -0.59
CA TYR A 954 43.35 11.69 -1.21
C TYR A 954 44.72 11.18 -1.68
N LEU A 955 45.49 12.03 -2.36
CA LEU A 955 46.87 11.74 -2.76
C LEU A 955 47.80 11.49 -1.55
N LYS A 956 47.68 12.29 -0.48
CA LYS A 956 48.42 12.06 0.78
C LYS A 956 48.04 10.74 1.44
N SER A 957 46.76 10.35 1.42
CA SER A 957 46.30 9.05 1.91
C SER A 957 46.89 7.88 1.12
N LEU A 958 46.92 7.99 -0.22
CA LEU A 958 47.51 6.96 -1.09
C LEU A 958 49.03 6.85 -0.88
N ALA A 959 49.73 7.99 -0.82
CA ALA A 959 51.17 8.04 -0.56
C ALA A 959 51.52 7.48 0.83
N TYR A 960 50.70 7.73 1.85
CA TYR A 960 50.93 7.20 3.20
C TYR A 960 50.85 5.67 3.24
N LYS A 961 49.85 5.06 2.58
CA LYS A 961 49.73 3.60 2.44
C LYS A 961 50.89 2.98 1.66
N TYR A 962 51.36 3.65 0.61
CA TYR A 962 52.52 3.21 -0.16
C TYR A 962 53.81 3.22 0.68
N ILE A 963 53.97 4.22 1.55
CA ILE A 963 55.12 4.34 2.46
C ILE A 963 55.02 3.35 3.65
N SER A 964 53.82 3.00 4.11
CA SER A 964 53.61 2.04 5.21
C SER A 964 53.70 0.56 4.80
N GLY A 965 53.69 0.27 3.49
CA GLY A 965 53.82 -1.09 2.97
C GLY A 965 52.55 -1.95 3.08
N GLU A 966 51.40 -1.34 3.35
CA GLU A 966 50.12 -2.04 3.45
C GLU A 966 49.43 -2.15 2.08
N ASP A 967 49.58 -3.35 1.48
CA ASP A 967 48.89 -3.88 0.29
C ASP A 967 49.37 -3.40 -1.09
N TYR A 968 50.02 -4.32 -1.82
CA TYR A 968 50.54 -4.15 -3.19
C TYR A 968 49.45 -4.35 -4.28
N THR A 969 48.30 -4.91 -3.91
CA THR A 969 47.30 -5.42 -4.86
C THR A 969 46.51 -4.30 -5.54
N GLN A 970 46.28 -3.17 -4.85
CA GLN A 970 45.61 -2.00 -5.44
C GLN A 970 46.51 -1.26 -6.45
N TYR A 971 47.83 -1.37 -6.34
CA TYR A 971 48.76 -0.82 -7.34
C TYR A 971 48.72 -1.61 -8.66
N LEU A 972 48.55 -2.94 -8.60
CA LEU A 972 48.40 -3.77 -9.80
C LEU A 972 47.14 -3.39 -10.60
N LEU A 973 46.00 -3.21 -9.91
CA LEU A 973 44.76 -2.73 -10.52
C LEU A 973 44.93 -1.34 -11.17
N LEU A 974 45.64 -0.42 -10.53
CA LEU A 974 45.93 0.90 -11.13
C LEU A 974 46.86 0.79 -12.34
N ASN A 975 47.83 -0.12 -12.32
CA ASN A 975 48.82 -0.31 -13.37
C ASN A 975 48.30 -1.16 -14.56
N GLU A 976 47.18 -1.87 -14.39
CA GLU A 976 46.40 -2.44 -15.50
C GLU A 976 45.45 -1.39 -16.10
N VAL A 977 44.74 -0.62 -15.28
CA VAL A 977 43.88 0.49 -15.75
C VAL A 977 44.67 1.55 -16.54
N LEU A 978 45.94 1.80 -16.18
CA LEU A 978 46.83 2.72 -16.91
C LEU A 978 47.48 2.12 -18.17
N LYS A 979 47.27 0.84 -18.49
CA LYS A 979 47.82 0.19 -19.69
C LYS A 979 46.84 0.11 -20.85
N ASP A 980 45.55 -0.09 -20.56
CA ASP A 980 44.58 -0.51 -21.58
C ASP A 980 43.57 0.57 -22.02
N ASP A 981 43.55 1.78 -21.41
CA ASP A 981 42.76 2.92 -21.94
C ASP A 981 43.66 4.07 -22.42
N GLN A 982 43.75 4.18 -23.75
CA GLN A 982 44.18 5.41 -24.43
C GLN A 982 42.98 6.36 -24.60
N ASP A 983 43.25 7.66 -24.54
CA ASP A 983 42.34 8.76 -24.88
C ASP A 983 41.04 8.93 -24.06
N TYR A 984 41.16 9.63 -22.93
CA TYR A 984 40.23 10.72 -22.61
C TYR A 984 40.96 12.02 -22.19
N CYS A 985 41.13 12.91 -23.19
CA CYS A 985 41.34 14.35 -23.10
C CYS A 985 42.14 14.96 -21.91
N THR A 986 43.48 14.94 -21.99
CA THR A 986 44.29 16.15 -21.68
C THR A 986 45.47 16.30 -22.64
N CYS A 987 45.45 17.31 -23.50
CA CYS A 987 46.58 17.63 -24.38
C CYS A 987 47.69 18.41 -23.67
N THR A 988 48.61 17.72 -22.98
CA THR A 988 49.94 18.28 -22.65
C THR A 988 51.07 17.29 -22.87
N ARG A 989 51.87 17.59 -23.90
CA ARG A 989 53.23 17.08 -24.25
C ARG A 989 53.70 15.73 -23.66
N ARG A 990 54.04 14.82 -24.58
CA ARG A 990 55.04 13.76 -24.37
C ARG A 990 56.27 14.28 -23.61
N THR A 991 56.51 13.75 -22.42
CA THR A 991 57.88 13.49 -21.93
C THR A 991 58.14 12.00 -22.10
N ILE A 992 59.10 11.67 -22.96
CA ILE A 992 59.61 10.31 -23.12
C ILE A 992 60.33 9.96 -21.82
N TYR A 993 59.84 8.93 -21.12
CA TYR A 993 60.53 8.25 -20.02
C TYR A 993 60.57 6.75 -20.32
N GLU A 994 61.28 6.42 -21.39
CA GLU A 994 61.93 5.12 -21.47
C GLU A 994 63.15 5.12 -20.51
N GLU A 995 63.48 3.95 -19.98
CA GLU A 995 64.69 3.66 -19.20
C GLU A 995 64.88 4.38 -17.84
N SER A 996 64.24 3.85 -16.79
CA SER A 996 64.98 3.31 -15.62
C SER A 996 64.06 2.64 -14.60
N MET A 997 64.24 1.33 -14.42
CA MET A 997 63.80 0.66 -13.19
C MET A 997 64.84 0.94 -12.10
N ASP A 998 64.66 2.02 -11.33
CA ASP A 998 65.01 2.13 -9.90
C ASP A 998 64.64 3.53 -9.36
N ASN A 999 64.20 3.58 -8.08
CA ASN A 999 63.77 4.75 -7.28
C ASN A 999 62.27 5.09 -7.19
N THR A 1000 61.42 4.07 -6.98
CA THR A 1000 60.00 4.26 -6.61
C THR A 1000 59.75 5.10 -5.35
N VAL A 1001 60.63 5.05 -4.35
CA VAL A 1001 60.52 5.86 -3.12
C VAL A 1001 60.72 7.35 -3.39
N GLU A 1002 61.56 7.68 -4.37
CA GLU A 1002 61.85 9.08 -4.74
C GLU A 1002 60.71 9.68 -5.57
N PHE A 1003 60.07 8.87 -6.42
CA PHE A 1003 58.80 9.22 -7.07
C PHE A 1003 57.67 9.46 -6.05
N ALA A 1004 57.52 8.58 -5.04
CA ALA A 1004 56.52 8.75 -3.99
C ALA A 1004 56.75 10.02 -3.14
N LYS A 1005 58.01 10.36 -2.83
CA LYS A 1005 58.37 11.64 -2.19
C LYS A 1005 58.00 12.83 -3.07
N LYS A 1006 58.27 12.76 -4.37
CA LYS A 1006 57.96 13.84 -5.32
C LYS A 1006 56.45 14.05 -5.49
N MET A 1007 55.67 12.97 -5.48
CA MET A 1007 54.20 13.04 -5.42
C MET A 1007 53.69 13.65 -4.10
N TYR A 1008 54.34 13.35 -2.97
CA TYR A 1008 54.02 13.98 -1.68
C TYR A 1008 54.37 15.48 -1.67
N GLU A 1009 55.54 15.87 -2.19
CA GLU A 1009 55.97 17.27 -2.33
C GLU A 1009 55.09 18.06 -3.31
N LEU A 1010 54.64 17.47 -4.43
CA LEU A 1010 53.69 18.08 -5.37
C LEU A 1010 52.26 18.17 -4.80
N SER A 1011 51.94 17.44 -3.73
CA SER A 1011 50.64 17.49 -3.06
C SER A 1011 50.59 18.49 -1.90
N ALA A 1012 51.72 19.13 -1.56
CA ALA A 1012 51.87 20.09 -0.47
C ALA A 1012 51.68 21.53 -0.95
#